data_AF-A0AAD9AFI8-F1
#
_entry.id   AF-A0AAD9AFI8-F1
#
_cell.length_a   1.000
_cell.length_b   1.000
_cell.length_c   1.000
_cell.angle_alpha   90.00
_cell.angle_beta   90.00
_cell.angle_gamma   90.00
#
_symmetry.space_group_name_H-M   'P 1'
#
loop_
_entity.id
_entity.type
_entity.pdbx_description
1 polymer ?
#
loop_
_entity_poly.entity_id
_entity_poly.type
_entity_poly.pdbx_seq_one_letter_code
_entity_poly.pdbx_strand_id
1 'polypeptide(L)'
;MYADISKPPAPLPQARPQQLREGITLLPPLTRRGRGPGLIILQQDSSKHLDIIEGVPSALVKWAEEGYVVVGIQARAISNGGDVPEVMRYALEAIQSCDKLESQSRFGIIAYDSTLWNAVADVLGNFPSIVGGVVYANSSDEEDLRKAVIPVQRHMAGQPTSVTGKAAGVTTYRYAKAKSFRFATPFQDDFDYWAESLSHTRNLTFLKPLINGPYFDLESIWDEHTYYEFADRSVEHTMSTMVDQPYVNHVPTFYRNNFIFSNSDDTELELISRTIGIDRIIDEFIYKFTHNKIVDWLVPGIPPTFKYVEVPFTAVVNIRGDRLYHEHISWDQGTVLVQMDLMPEYLPFPHAVEGQPPGTALEYRVPVTGAETAAKMRDRNSVASNSMFSYQIREARVAKRPGNSNGEPGKRRAPYALRACDACRRRKGKCDGRQPCKYCAGRDQACSYDSFLGTEEWPQAIVEMIQRQEKRNSSSPSSSWFVTTIIFSIACADCSGTSSNNQDAIMEILSSLQGQLNSLASRVQTSSQSPPEPTFEATDCNNEDFLSTLMNDATAIGDYVGAIEQNWQNPPRPIYGLPSPDNSLNASSQSQSQAEPPRGSFSATQSRHPPHLNVTSDIEFNEVVFTQDKAAAVQTQTPACDASALLKFRELMSLKDVRRLLGVYQEVIGDLHPIVDIDEVQTRARNCYTDGDSTTWEFFTEPVEVASEDDLLILNLALLIGLHADATPSKHESESIIRESIQPAISSKLAAPRSTMNGVIIVLLKVIRRLQFPIWHNFSQVGQGAYDFFNDTPQSAWRMCGTAGRMLMELGFHNGVMSEDMLDSRAQRTEVWALMSSIVILDRQWSAAAGLPRNFQESAFGPINTSSIKLPYLEAMLTFIKLSDKFSDPISQATKSQRYDDEEAFEVMNFRIEQWRKRAVADPSIIQLWHSNPLSQPPTWKILLNLRAESVRSLLFKPHFFSKADVQTSKQYLRPAIEVLFDVCNVLYNLNTTTDIYRKQQPFYQPLLASASGLGFVLTSFLEHNRSAVLTTLSTEVAGAMGRSYEMAVALATGYYK
;
A
#
# COMPACT_ATOMS: atom_id res chain seq x y z
N MET A 1 -9.76 19.09 29.47
CA MET A 1 -10.38 18.61 30.73
C MET A 1 -11.83 18.35 30.41
N TYR A 2 -12.26 17.11 30.52
CA TYR A 2 -13.60 16.66 30.11
C TYR A 2 -14.69 17.14 31.08
N ALA A 3 -15.96 16.99 30.69
CA ALA A 3 -17.09 17.45 31.48
C ALA A 3 -17.25 16.63 32.77
N ASP A 4 -17.78 17.28 33.81
CA ASP A 4 -18.09 16.64 35.09
C ASP A 4 -19.34 15.77 34.96
N ILE A 5 -19.13 14.45 34.83
CA ILE A 5 -20.18 13.45 34.63
C ILE A 5 -21.20 13.35 35.77
N SER A 6 -20.98 14.02 36.91
CA SER A 6 -22.00 14.13 37.97
C SER A 6 -23.15 15.09 37.61
N LYS A 7 -23.04 15.81 36.49
CA LYS A 7 -24.05 16.71 35.93
C LYS A 7 -24.54 16.18 34.59
N PRO A 8 -25.80 16.45 34.19
CA PRO A 8 -26.26 16.11 32.84
C PRO A 8 -25.48 16.94 31.79
N PRO A 9 -25.24 16.38 30.59
CA PRO A 9 -24.55 17.09 29.52
C PRO A 9 -25.36 18.28 29.01
N ALA A 10 -24.68 19.25 28.40
CA ALA A 10 -25.34 20.39 27.76
C ALA A 10 -26.22 19.92 26.58
N PRO A 11 -27.44 20.48 26.40
CA PRO A 11 -28.34 20.07 25.33
C PRO A 11 -27.77 20.42 23.95
N LEU A 12 -28.14 19.62 22.94
CA LEU A 12 -27.76 19.85 21.54
C LEU A 12 -28.25 21.22 21.04
N PRO A 13 -27.46 21.93 20.22
CA PRO A 13 -27.93 23.13 19.52
C PRO A 13 -29.17 22.81 18.66
N GLN A 14 -30.28 23.49 18.92
CA GLN A 14 -31.52 23.29 18.18
C GLN A 14 -31.53 24.12 16.89
N ALA A 15 -31.97 23.51 15.78
CA ALA A 15 -32.20 24.21 14.53
C ALA A 15 -33.26 25.32 14.70
N ARG A 16 -32.82 26.58 14.65
CA ARG A 16 -33.67 27.77 14.73
C ARG A 16 -33.59 28.54 13.40
N PRO A 17 -34.38 28.14 12.39
CA PRO A 17 -34.44 28.83 11.11
C PRO A 17 -34.97 30.25 11.27
N GLN A 18 -34.35 31.21 10.61
CA GLN A 18 -34.91 32.53 10.38
C GLN A 18 -35.38 32.60 8.93
N GLN A 19 -36.69 32.56 8.71
CA GLN A 19 -37.25 32.82 7.39
C GLN A 19 -37.11 34.32 7.08
N LEU A 20 -36.30 34.64 6.07
CA LEU A 20 -35.98 36.03 5.70
C LEU A 20 -36.93 36.58 4.65
N ARG A 21 -37.29 35.74 3.68
CA ARG A 21 -38.24 36.00 2.60
C ARG A 21 -38.85 34.67 2.16
N GLU A 22 -39.93 34.70 1.39
CA GLU A 22 -40.40 33.50 0.70
C GLU A 22 -39.26 32.88 -0.12
N GLY A 23 -38.97 31.59 0.15
CA GLY A 23 -37.87 30.86 -0.48
C GLY A 23 -36.45 31.19 0.01
N ILE A 24 -36.27 32.06 1.02
CA ILE A 24 -34.94 32.39 1.59
C ILE A 24 -34.95 32.18 3.12
N THR A 25 -34.14 31.23 3.59
CA THR A 25 -34.05 30.85 5.01
C THR A 25 -32.59 30.89 5.48
N LEU A 26 -32.32 31.55 6.59
CA LEU A 26 -31.04 31.52 7.29
C LEU A 26 -31.07 30.51 8.44
N LEU A 27 -30.01 29.73 8.60
CA LEU A 27 -29.81 28.82 9.73
C LEU A 27 -28.42 29.07 10.35
N PRO A 28 -28.33 29.45 11.64
CA PRO A 28 -27.05 29.58 12.33
C PRO A 28 -26.34 28.22 12.56
N PRO A 29 -25.03 28.22 12.86
CA PRO A 29 -24.26 27.01 13.17
C PRO A 29 -24.88 26.16 14.29
N LEU A 30 -24.87 24.84 14.11
CA LEU A 30 -25.39 23.85 15.08
C LEU A 30 -24.28 23.16 15.89
N THR A 31 -23.12 23.81 15.99
CA THR A 31 -21.95 23.36 16.75
C THR A 31 -21.88 24.03 18.13
N ARG A 32 -21.17 23.42 19.09
CA ARG A 32 -20.86 24.01 20.41
C ARG A 32 -20.08 25.32 20.28
N ARG A 33 -19.25 25.44 19.22
CA ARG A 33 -18.57 26.70 18.84
C ARG A 33 -19.54 27.86 18.60
N GLY A 34 -20.75 27.57 18.09
CA GLY A 34 -21.84 28.53 17.91
C GLY A 34 -21.57 29.69 16.94
N ARG A 35 -20.43 29.67 16.23
CA ARG A 35 -19.99 30.65 15.24
C ARG A 35 -19.19 29.98 14.13
N GLY A 36 -19.23 30.56 12.94
CA GLY A 36 -18.44 30.11 11.79
C GLY A 36 -18.65 30.97 10.54
N PRO A 37 -18.05 30.59 9.41
CA PRO A 37 -18.15 31.34 8.15
C PRO A 37 -19.49 31.12 7.45
N GLY A 38 -19.77 31.97 6.45
CA GLY A 38 -21.05 31.95 5.72
C GLY A 38 -21.04 31.04 4.50
N LEU A 39 -22.19 30.41 4.22
CA LEU A 39 -22.40 29.55 3.06
C LEU A 39 -23.78 29.81 2.43
N ILE A 40 -23.83 29.89 1.10
CA ILE A 40 -25.09 30.00 0.35
C ILE A 40 -25.39 28.65 -0.33
N ILE A 41 -26.61 28.14 -0.17
CA ILE A 41 -27.08 26.92 -0.83
C ILE A 41 -28.24 27.25 -1.75
N LEU A 42 -28.12 26.90 -3.03
CA LEU A 42 -29.19 26.93 -4.03
C LEU A 42 -29.76 25.53 -4.19
N GLN A 43 -31.08 25.38 -4.04
CA GLN A 43 -31.77 24.11 -4.12
C GLN A 43 -33.17 24.24 -4.73
N GLN A 44 -33.73 23.14 -5.22
CA GLN A 44 -35.12 23.08 -5.66
C GLN A 44 -36.09 23.29 -4.48
N ASP A 45 -37.32 23.68 -4.79
CA ASP A 45 -38.35 23.97 -3.79
C ASP A 45 -38.72 22.73 -2.95
N SER A 46 -38.57 22.83 -1.63
CA SER A 46 -38.87 21.73 -0.68
C SER A 46 -39.41 22.24 0.65
N SER A 47 -40.43 21.57 1.17
CA SER A 47 -40.93 21.77 2.54
C SER A 47 -40.01 21.15 3.60
N LYS A 48 -39.27 20.09 3.24
CA LYS A 48 -38.43 19.27 4.15
C LYS A 48 -37.04 19.84 4.43
N HIS A 49 -36.88 21.16 4.31
CA HIS A 49 -35.55 21.79 4.36
C HIS A 49 -34.95 21.87 5.78
N LEU A 50 -35.61 21.31 6.79
CA LEU A 50 -35.12 21.22 8.17
C LEU A 50 -35.25 19.80 8.75
N ASP A 51 -35.73 18.85 7.95
CA ASP A 51 -36.02 17.50 8.42
C ASP A 51 -34.72 16.69 8.56
N ILE A 52 -34.73 15.75 9.49
CA ILE A 52 -33.78 14.63 9.55
C ILE A 52 -34.63 13.35 9.46
N ILE A 53 -34.51 12.62 8.35
CA ILE A 53 -35.28 11.40 8.07
C ILE A 53 -34.30 10.24 8.01
N GLU A 54 -34.51 9.22 8.85
CA GLU A 54 -33.67 8.02 8.91
C GLU A 54 -32.17 8.34 9.08
N GLY A 55 -31.83 9.33 9.92
CA GLY A 55 -30.44 9.78 10.15
C GLY A 55 -29.83 10.61 9.01
N VAL A 56 -30.60 10.94 7.96
CA VAL A 56 -30.17 11.81 6.86
C VAL A 56 -30.76 13.22 7.05
N PRO A 57 -29.94 14.26 7.32
CA PRO A 57 -30.41 15.63 7.40
C PRO A 57 -30.65 16.25 6.02
N SER A 58 -31.49 17.28 5.97
CA SER A 58 -31.55 18.20 4.83
C SER A 58 -30.18 18.87 4.58
N ALA A 59 -29.92 19.32 3.35
CA ALA A 59 -28.67 20.02 3.03
C ALA A 59 -28.44 21.27 3.92
N LEU A 60 -29.50 22.03 4.22
CA LEU A 60 -29.43 23.21 5.09
C LEU A 60 -28.98 22.85 6.51
N VAL A 61 -29.55 21.78 7.10
CA VAL A 61 -29.18 21.29 8.44
C VAL A 61 -27.76 20.71 8.42
N LYS A 62 -27.42 19.89 7.41
CA LYS A 62 -26.10 19.27 7.27
C LYS A 62 -24.97 20.30 7.29
N TRP A 63 -25.07 21.36 6.49
CA TRP A 63 -24.04 22.41 6.46
C TRP A 63 -24.03 23.29 7.73
N ALA A 64 -25.14 23.38 8.47
CA ALA A 64 -25.15 24.05 9.76
C ALA A 64 -24.53 23.18 10.88
N GLU A 65 -24.69 21.85 10.82
CA GLU A 65 -23.95 20.89 11.66
C GLU A 65 -22.43 20.94 11.40
N GLU A 66 -22.01 21.18 10.14
CA GLU A 66 -20.60 21.45 9.81
C GLU A 66 -20.07 22.79 10.39
N GLY A 67 -20.93 23.60 10.99
CA GLY A 67 -20.55 24.84 11.68
C GLY A 67 -20.65 26.12 10.83
N TYR A 68 -21.29 26.10 9.66
CA TYR A 68 -21.49 27.28 8.82
C TYR A 68 -22.73 28.09 9.23
N VAL A 69 -22.71 29.41 8.98
CA VAL A 69 -23.93 30.23 8.89
C VAL A 69 -24.51 30.02 7.50
N VAL A 70 -25.60 29.28 7.36
CA VAL A 70 -26.11 28.86 6.06
C VAL A 70 -27.32 29.67 5.64
N VAL A 71 -27.33 30.21 4.41
CA VAL A 71 -28.55 30.73 3.76
C VAL A 71 -28.96 29.80 2.63
N GLY A 72 -30.11 29.15 2.80
CA GLY A 72 -30.77 28.36 1.76
C GLY A 72 -31.68 29.24 0.91
N ILE A 73 -31.43 29.28 -0.39
CA ILE A 73 -32.23 29.93 -1.42
C ILE A 73 -32.91 28.82 -2.24
N GLN A 74 -34.23 28.83 -2.28
CA GLN A 74 -35.04 27.89 -3.06
C GLN A 74 -35.41 28.47 -4.43
N ALA A 75 -35.65 27.61 -5.42
CA ALA A 75 -35.99 27.98 -6.79
C ALA A 75 -37.09 29.06 -6.89
N ARG A 76 -38.16 29.01 -6.08
CA ARG A 76 -39.22 30.04 -6.08
C ARG A 76 -38.73 31.48 -5.83
N ALA A 77 -37.64 31.67 -5.08
CA ALA A 77 -37.09 32.99 -4.78
C ALA A 77 -36.43 33.64 -6.02
N ILE A 78 -35.99 32.82 -6.97
CA ILE A 78 -35.39 33.23 -8.24
C ILE A 78 -36.46 33.28 -9.35
N SER A 79 -37.32 32.27 -9.44
CA SER A 79 -38.29 32.10 -10.52
C SER A 79 -39.45 33.11 -10.53
N ASN A 80 -39.83 33.68 -9.38
CA ASN A 80 -40.98 34.60 -9.25
C ASN A 80 -40.66 36.06 -9.68
N GLY A 81 -39.88 36.24 -10.76
CA GLY A 81 -39.45 37.57 -11.21
C GLY A 81 -38.50 38.29 -10.26
N GLY A 82 -37.76 37.53 -9.44
CA GLY A 82 -36.74 38.07 -8.56
C GLY A 82 -35.49 38.47 -9.35
N ASP A 83 -35.02 39.70 -9.18
CA ASP A 83 -33.72 40.12 -9.69
C ASP A 83 -32.62 39.32 -8.97
N VAL A 84 -31.90 38.46 -9.70
CA VAL A 84 -30.89 37.55 -9.12
C VAL A 84 -29.78 38.30 -8.36
N PRO A 85 -29.19 39.38 -8.90
CA PRO A 85 -28.35 40.31 -8.14
C PRO A 85 -28.95 40.72 -6.79
N GLU A 86 -30.21 41.14 -6.75
CA GLU A 86 -30.88 41.60 -5.52
C GLU A 86 -31.10 40.45 -4.52
N VAL A 87 -31.47 39.26 -5.00
CA VAL A 87 -31.62 38.05 -4.16
C VAL A 87 -30.27 37.66 -3.53
N MET A 88 -29.20 37.67 -4.32
CA MET A 88 -27.84 37.37 -3.84
C MET A 88 -27.31 38.44 -2.87
N ARG A 89 -27.55 39.73 -3.15
CA ARG A 89 -27.22 40.84 -2.26
C ARG A 89 -27.93 40.70 -0.91
N TYR A 90 -29.23 40.45 -0.92
CA TYR A 90 -30.03 40.25 0.29
C TYR A 90 -29.58 39.04 1.12
N ALA A 91 -29.24 37.93 0.46
CA ALA A 91 -28.70 36.75 1.14
C ALA A 91 -27.35 37.03 1.82
N LEU A 92 -26.44 37.75 1.15
CA LEU A 92 -25.15 38.15 1.71
C LEU A 92 -25.30 39.14 2.87
N GLU A 93 -26.19 40.13 2.76
CA GLU A 93 -26.50 41.08 3.85
C GLU A 93 -27.10 40.38 5.06
N ALA A 94 -27.94 39.35 4.86
CA ALA A 94 -28.47 38.54 5.95
C ALA A 94 -27.38 37.71 6.65
N ILE A 95 -26.43 37.12 5.90
CA ILE A 95 -25.25 36.45 6.49
C ILE A 95 -24.41 37.46 7.28
N GLN A 96 -24.12 38.62 6.71
CA GLN A 96 -23.28 39.66 7.32
C GLN A 96 -23.91 40.30 8.57
N SER A 97 -25.24 40.33 8.66
CA SER A 97 -25.97 40.82 9.84
C SER A 97 -26.14 39.77 10.96
N CYS A 98 -25.73 38.51 10.74
CA CYS A 98 -25.84 37.45 11.72
C CYS A 98 -24.77 37.58 12.82
N ASP A 99 -25.18 37.61 14.09
CA ASP A 99 -24.28 37.69 15.25
C ASP A 99 -23.40 36.44 15.47
N LYS A 100 -23.67 35.38 14.70
CA LYS A 100 -22.93 34.12 14.66
C LYS A 100 -21.88 34.04 13.55
N LEU A 101 -21.79 35.04 12.67
CA LEU A 101 -20.77 35.08 11.64
C LEU A 101 -19.37 35.29 12.24
N GLU A 102 -18.38 34.58 11.71
CA GLU A 102 -16.98 34.74 12.07
C GLU A 102 -16.37 36.02 11.45
N SER A 103 -15.49 36.70 12.20
CA SER A 103 -14.82 37.92 11.73
C SER A 103 -13.97 37.66 10.49
N GLN A 104 -14.07 38.53 9.49
CA GLN A 104 -13.37 38.41 8.19
C GLN A 104 -13.80 37.20 7.33
N SER A 105 -14.97 36.61 7.60
CA SER A 105 -15.51 35.50 6.79
C SER A 105 -15.56 35.80 5.30
N ARG A 106 -15.06 34.84 4.51
CA ARG A 106 -15.39 34.67 3.10
C ARG A 106 -16.59 33.74 2.96
N PHE A 107 -17.16 33.64 1.76
CA PHE A 107 -18.36 32.83 1.52
C PHE A 107 -18.18 31.80 0.41
N GLY A 108 -18.78 30.63 0.58
CA GLY A 108 -18.96 29.65 -0.49
C GLY A 108 -20.38 29.68 -1.05
N ILE A 109 -20.55 29.15 -2.26
CA ILE A 109 -21.87 28.89 -2.85
C ILE A 109 -21.97 27.45 -3.37
N ILE A 110 -23.08 26.77 -3.10
CA ILE A 110 -23.34 25.40 -3.54
C ILE A 110 -24.67 25.37 -4.28
N ALA A 111 -24.68 24.88 -5.51
CA ALA A 111 -25.89 24.66 -6.30
C ALA A 111 -26.14 23.16 -6.45
N TYR A 112 -27.21 22.66 -5.83
CA TYR A 112 -27.70 21.29 -5.99
C TYR A 112 -28.52 21.10 -7.28
N ASP A 113 -28.44 22.04 -8.22
CA ASP A 113 -29.18 22.06 -9.47
C ASP A 113 -28.47 22.94 -10.53
N SER A 114 -28.35 22.43 -11.76
CA SER A 114 -27.65 23.10 -12.86
C SER A 114 -28.36 24.35 -13.38
N THR A 115 -29.69 24.41 -13.32
CA THR A 115 -30.48 25.58 -13.74
C THR A 115 -30.30 26.74 -12.77
N LEU A 116 -30.24 26.45 -11.47
CA LEU A 116 -29.98 27.46 -10.43
C LEU A 116 -28.53 27.96 -10.47
N TRP A 117 -27.56 27.08 -10.74
CA TRP A 117 -26.18 27.50 -11.01
C TRP A 117 -26.12 28.47 -12.20
N ASN A 118 -26.74 28.10 -13.32
CA ASN A 118 -26.74 28.93 -14.54
C ASN A 118 -27.44 30.28 -14.36
N ALA A 119 -28.39 30.40 -13.43
CA ALA A 119 -29.02 31.68 -13.09
C ALA A 119 -28.09 32.63 -12.31
N VAL A 120 -27.18 32.11 -11.47
CA VAL A 120 -26.29 32.94 -10.63
C VAL A 120 -24.89 33.15 -11.19
N ALA A 121 -24.38 32.21 -12.00
CA ALA A 121 -22.95 32.13 -12.35
C ALA A 121 -22.39 33.42 -12.98
N ASP A 122 -23.15 34.03 -13.89
CA ASP A 122 -22.77 35.27 -14.58
C ASP A 122 -22.75 36.49 -13.63
N VAL A 123 -23.48 36.43 -12.51
CA VAL A 123 -23.63 37.51 -11.52
C VAL A 123 -22.58 37.42 -10.39
N LEU A 124 -21.94 36.27 -10.19
CA LEU A 124 -20.95 36.06 -9.12
C LEU A 124 -19.78 37.06 -9.15
N GLY A 125 -19.44 37.61 -10.33
CA GLY A 125 -18.43 38.67 -10.47
C GLY A 125 -18.75 39.96 -9.70
N ASN A 126 -20.02 40.21 -9.35
CA ASN A 126 -20.44 41.36 -8.54
C ASN A 126 -20.18 41.17 -7.04
N PHE A 127 -19.84 39.95 -6.60
CA PHE A 127 -19.78 39.56 -5.18
C PHE A 127 -18.39 38.98 -4.81
N PRO A 128 -17.34 39.81 -4.71
CA PRO A 128 -15.96 39.36 -4.48
C PRO A 128 -15.72 38.69 -3.12
N SER A 129 -16.70 38.73 -2.22
CA SER A 129 -16.71 37.97 -0.96
C SER A 129 -17.03 36.48 -1.14
N ILE A 130 -17.60 36.08 -2.28
CA ILE A 130 -17.80 34.67 -2.64
C ILE A 130 -16.52 34.17 -3.32
N VAL A 131 -15.93 33.10 -2.80
CA VAL A 131 -14.56 32.66 -3.16
C VAL A 131 -14.45 31.25 -3.72
N GLY A 132 -15.54 30.48 -3.70
CA GLY A 132 -15.59 29.13 -4.28
C GLY A 132 -17.03 28.69 -4.55
N GLY A 133 -17.24 28.01 -5.67
CA GLY A 133 -18.54 27.49 -6.11
C GLY A 133 -18.57 25.97 -6.25
N VAL A 134 -19.67 25.33 -5.88
CA VAL A 134 -19.94 23.91 -6.14
C VAL A 134 -21.20 23.79 -6.99
N VAL A 135 -21.20 22.91 -8.00
CA VAL A 135 -22.42 22.60 -8.79
C VAL A 135 -22.60 21.10 -9.01
N TYR A 136 -23.83 20.63 -8.82
CA TYR A 136 -24.30 19.30 -9.19
C TYR A 136 -25.10 19.38 -10.51
N ALA A 137 -24.75 18.54 -11.49
CA ALA A 137 -25.42 18.48 -12.79
C ALA A 137 -25.36 17.07 -13.39
N ASN A 138 -26.13 16.78 -14.44
CA ASN A 138 -25.94 15.53 -15.19
C ASN A 138 -24.76 15.70 -16.16
N SER A 139 -24.11 14.59 -16.54
CA SER A 139 -23.08 14.57 -17.58
C SER A 139 -23.60 15.03 -18.96
N SER A 140 -24.92 14.97 -19.20
CA SER A 140 -25.57 15.58 -20.38
C SER A 140 -25.52 17.10 -20.39
N ASP A 141 -25.46 17.73 -19.22
CA ASP A 141 -25.63 19.17 -19.04
C ASP A 141 -24.28 19.90 -18.89
N GLU A 142 -23.15 19.16 -18.97
CA GLU A 142 -21.79 19.68 -18.70
C GLU A 142 -21.39 20.83 -19.63
N GLU A 143 -21.86 20.80 -20.89
CA GLU A 143 -21.62 21.84 -21.91
C GLU A 143 -22.50 23.10 -21.70
N ASP A 144 -23.68 22.94 -21.09
CA ASP A 144 -24.61 24.04 -20.81
C ASP A 144 -24.25 24.82 -19.52
N LEU A 145 -23.32 24.31 -18.70
CA LEU A 145 -22.90 24.97 -17.45
C LEU A 145 -22.14 26.28 -17.70
N ARG A 146 -22.76 27.38 -17.27
CA ARG A 146 -22.15 28.72 -17.26
C ARG A 146 -20.85 28.75 -16.46
N LYS A 147 -19.89 29.51 -16.96
CA LYS A 147 -18.56 29.70 -16.35
C LYS A 147 -18.64 30.82 -15.33
N ALA A 148 -18.11 30.59 -14.14
CA ALA A 148 -17.96 31.62 -13.11
C ALA A 148 -16.54 32.20 -13.10
N VAL A 149 -16.38 33.38 -12.49
CA VAL A 149 -15.07 34.04 -12.29
C VAL A 149 -14.29 33.40 -11.12
N ILE A 150 -15.00 32.74 -10.20
CA ILE A 150 -14.43 32.04 -9.03
C ILE A 150 -14.05 30.59 -9.37
N PRO A 151 -13.17 29.93 -8.58
CA PRO A 151 -12.94 28.48 -8.67
C PRO A 151 -14.24 27.68 -8.53
N VAL A 152 -14.40 26.60 -9.31
CA VAL A 152 -15.62 25.78 -9.30
C VAL A 152 -15.32 24.28 -9.18
N GLN A 153 -15.96 23.61 -8.22
CA GLN A 153 -16.06 22.15 -8.18
C GLN A 153 -17.37 21.67 -8.82
N ARG A 154 -17.31 20.61 -9.63
CA ARG A 154 -18.43 20.06 -10.40
C ARG A 154 -18.63 18.58 -10.06
N HIS A 155 -19.86 18.18 -9.74
CA HIS A 155 -20.24 16.77 -9.52
C HIS A 155 -21.22 16.32 -10.60
N MET A 156 -20.72 15.55 -11.58
CA MET A 156 -21.49 15.14 -12.77
C MET A 156 -22.06 13.72 -12.59
N ALA A 157 -23.38 13.57 -12.75
CA ALA A 157 -24.07 12.28 -12.66
C ALA A 157 -24.25 11.61 -14.02
N GLY A 158 -24.11 10.28 -14.07
CA GLY A 158 -24.25 9.49 -15.29
C GLY A 158 -22.97 9.40 -16.13
N GLN A 159 -23.02 8.63 -17.22
CA GLN A 159 -21.87 8.37 -18.10
C GLN A 159 -21.43 9.65 -18.85
N PRO A 160 -20.12 9.88 -19.04
CA PRO A 160 -19.62 11.03 -19.78
C PRO A 160 -19.99 10.93 -21.27
N THR A 161 -20.54 12.01 -21.82
CA THR A 161 -20.85 12.16 -23.25
C THR A 161 -19.60 12.53 -24.08
N SER A 162 -18.60 13.18 -23.46
CA SER A 162 -17.29 13.45 -24.06
C SER A 162 -16.17 13.44 -23.00
N VAL A 163 -14.92 13.30 -23.44
CA VAL A 163 -13.73 13.40 -22.56
C VAL A 163 -13.22 14.83 -22.59
N THR A 164 -13.84 15.71 -21.80
CA THR A 164 -13.39 17.10 -21.62
C THR A 164 -12.06 17.15 -20.86
N GLY A 165 -11.10 17.93 -21.39
CA GLY A 165 -9.80 18.16 -20.75
C GLY A 165 -9.90 18.99 -19.47
N LYS A 166 -8.83 18.97 -18.65
CA LYS A 166 -8.76 19.77 -17.41
C LYS A 166 -8.82 21.27 -17.73
N ALA A 167 -9.94 21.92 -17.43
CA ALA A 167 -10.06 23.37 -17.49
C ALA A 167 -9.43 24.01 -16.24
N ALA A 168 -8.60 25.04 -16.42
CA ALA A 168 -8.00 25.76 -15.30
C ALA A 168 -9.08 26.39 -14.40
N GLY A 169 -8.94 26.22 -13.08
CA GLY A 169 -9.92 26.71 -12.10
C GLY A 169 -11.19 25.87 -11.94
N VAL A 170 -11.31 24.72 -12.64
CA VAL A 170 -12.48 23.83 -12.55
C VAL A 170 -12.06 22.40 -12.19
N THR A 171 -12.63 21.85 -11.12
CA THR A 171 -12.41 20.46 -10.69
C THR A 171 -13.68 19.64 -10.90
N THR A 172 -13.65 18.64 -11.79
CA THR A 172 -14.83 17.82 -12.12
C THR A 172 -14.70 16.38 -11.61
N TYR A 173 -15.63 15.97 -10.74
CA TYR A 173 -15.84 14.58 -10.32
C TYR A 173 -17.02 13.97 -11.05
N ARG A 174 -16.94 12.67 -11.37
CA ARG A 174 -17.96 11.96 -12.16
C ARG A 174 -18.50 10.73 -11.42
N TYR A 175 -19.82 10.57 -11.45
CA TYR A 175 -20.58 9.58 -10.72
C TYR A 175 -21.36 8.70 -11.72
N ALA A 176 -20.63 7.84 -12.43
CA ALA A 176 -21.15 7.07 -13.57
C ALA A 176 -22.33 6.11 -13.24
N LYS A 177 -22.51 5.76 -11.97
CA LYS A 177 -23.65 4.94 -11.46
C LYS A 177 -24.83 5.78 -10.96
N ALA A 178 -24.65 7.08 -10.71
CA ALA A 178 -25.73 7.95 -10.27
C ALA A 178 -26.70 8.21 -11.44
N LYS A 179 -28.00 8.06 -11.19
CA LYS A 179 -29.04 8.23 -12.21
C LYS A 179 -29.22 9.68 -12.66
N SER A 180 -29.13 10.61 -11.71
CA SER A 180 -29.24 12.06 -11.93
C SER A 180 -28.44 12.82 -10.86
N PHE A 181 -28.23 14.12 -11.08
CA PHE A 181 -27.55 15.01 -10.11
C PHE A 181 -28.20 15.05 -8.73
N ARG A 182 -29.48 14.64 -8.63
CA ARG A 182 -30.24 14.57 -7.38
C ARG A 182 -29.74 13.50 -6.42
N PHE A 183 -28.74 12.70 -6.80
CA PHE A 183 -28.05 11.78 -5.89
C PHE A 183 -27.58 12.46 -4.60
N ALA A 184 -27.22 13.75 -4.67
CA ALA A 184 -26.76 14.54 -3.54
C ALA A 184 -27.85 15.36 -2.83
N THR A 185 -29.12 15.23 -3.24
CA THR A 185 -30.24 16.00 -2.68
C THR A 185 -31.11 15.07 -1.82
N PRO A 186 -31.09 15.21 -0.48
CA PRO A 186 -31.89 14.37 0.41
C PRO A 186 -33.39 14.35 0.09
N PHE A 187 -34.03 13.23 0.45
CA PHE A 187 -35.48 13.02 0.35
C PHE A 187 -36.04 13.00 -1.09
N GLN A 188 -35.22 12.61 -2.07
CA GLN A 188 -35.58 12.39 -3.48
C GLN A 188 -35.39 10.92 -3.88
N ASP A 189 -36.15 10.43 -4.86
CA ASP A 189 -36.10 9.02 -5.31
C ASP A 189 -34.73 8.60 -5.92
N ASP A 190 -33.95 9.56 -6.39
CA ASP A 190 -32.62 9.36 -6.97
C ASP A 190 -31.47 9.56 -5.95
N PHE A 191 -31.78 9.86 -4.69
CA PHE A 191 -30.79 10.07 -3.63
C PHE A 191 -29.93 8.82 -3.40
N ASP A 192 -28.60 8.98 -3.44
CA ASP A 192 -27.63 7.94 -3.12
C ASP A 192 -26.72 8.46 -2.02
N TYR A 193 -26.97 8.00 -0.79
CA TYR A 193 -26.26 8.41 0.41
C TYR A 193 -24.74 8.21 0.33
N TRP A 194 -24.26 7.16 -0.35
CA TRP A 194 -22.82 6.88 -0.45
C TRP A 194 -22.15 7.80 -1.47
N ALA A 195 -22.80 8.05 -2.60
CA ALA A 195 -22.34 9.04 -3.57
C ALA A 195 -22.39 10.47 -2.99
N GLU A 196 -23.45 10.80 -2.25
CA GLU A 196 -23.60 12.08 -1.55
C GLU A 196 -22.49 12.28 -0.51
N SER A 197 -22.30 11.32 0.40
CA SER A 197 -21.26 11.37 1.44
C SER A 197 -19.85 11.60 0.86
N LEU A 198 -19.52 10.88 -0.22
CA LEU A 198 -18.26 11.10 -0.95
C LEU A 198 -18.18 12.48 -1.62
N SER A 199 -19.27 12.98 -2.20
CA SER A 199 -19.33 14.33 -2.77
C SER A 199 -19.22 15.42 -1.70
N HIS A 200 -19.80 15.21 -0.52
CA HIS A 200 -19.77 16.13 0.61
C HIS A 200 -18.36 16.27 1.18
N THR A 201 -17.64 15.16 1.33
CA THR A 201 -16.21 15.15 1.72
C THR A 201 -15.39 16.02 0.74
N ARG A 202 -15.60 15.84 -0.57
CA ARG A 202 -14.96 16.63 -1.63
C ARG A 202 -15.34 18.11 -1.60
N ASN A 203 -16.59 18.44 -1.24
CA ASN A 203 -17.03 19.81 -1.03
C ASN A 203 -16.28 20.44 0.15
N LEU A 204 -16.12 19.73 1.27
CA LEU A 204 -15.41 20.22 2.45
C LEU A 204 -13.92 20.47 2.14
N THR A 205 -13.25 19.51 1.48
CA THR A 205 -11.85 19.66 1.02
C THR A 205 -11.66 20.88 0.12
N PHE A 206 -12.61 21.18 -0.76
CA PHE A 206 -12.52 22.31 -1.68
C PHE A 206 -12.92 23.65 -1.06
N LEU A 207 -13.99 23.68 -0.26
CA LEU A 207 -14.53 24.92 0.30
C LEU A 207 -13.79 25.40 1.55
N LYS A 208 -13.39 24.51 2.48
CA LYS A 208 -12.73 24.92 3.74
C LYS A 208 -11.46 25.76 3.48
N PRO A 209 -10.54 25.39 2.56
CA PRO A 209 -9.34 26.21 2.28
C PRO A 209 -9.63 27.57 1.63
N LEU A 210 -10.66 27.64 0.77
CA LEU A 210 -11.04 28.90 0.09
C LEU A 210 -11.71 29.87 1.08
N ILE A 211 -12.64 29.36 1.87
CA ILE A 211 -13.42 30.09 2.88
C ILE A 211 -12.59 30.42 4.13
N ASN A 212 -11.53 29.65 4.39
CA ASN A 212 -10.73 29.60 5.63
C ASN A 212 -11.50 29.03 6.83
N GLY A 213 -12.13 27.87 6.65
CA GLY A 213 -12.78 27.09 7.70
C GLY A 213 -14.25 26.73 7.42
N PRO A 214 -15.00 26.27 8.45
CA PRO A 214 -14.55 26.09 9.83
C PRO A 214 -13.68 24.84 9.97
N TYR A 215 -12.65 24.96 10.81
CA TYR A 215 -11.80 23.85 11.26
C TYR A 215 -12.15 23.48 12.69
N PHE A 216 -12.05 22.19 13.00
CA PHE A 216 -12.28 21.59 14.31
C PHE A 216 -11.16 20.59 14.58
N ASP A 217 -10.77 20.46 15.84
CA ASP A 217 -9.81 19.46 16.27
C ASP A 217 -10.52 18.10 16.39
N LEU A 218 -10.48 17.34 15.29
CA LEU A 218 -11.13 16.03 15.19
C LEU A 218 -10.57 15.03 16.20
N GLU A 219 -9.27 15.12 16.52
CA GLU A 219 -8.60 14.25 17.48
C GLU A 219 -9.13 14.50 18.90
N SER A 220 -9.18 15.76 19.34
CA SER A 220 -9.80 16.11 20.62
C SER A 220 -11.28 15.69 20.72
N ILE A 221 -12.03 15.71 19.62
CA ILE A 221 -13.44 15.28 19.58
C ILE A 221 -13.56 13.76 19.77
N TRP A 222 -12.69 12.99 19.13
CA TRP A 222 -12.69 11.53 19.21
C TRP A 222 -12.10 10.99 20.52
N ASP A 223 -11.08 11.65 21.05
CA ASP A 223 -10.54 11.37 22.38
C ASP A 223 -11.56 11.73 23.49
N GLU A 224 -12.41 12.76 23.30
CA GLU A 224 -13.56 13.01 24.19
C GLU A 224 -14.61 11.88 24.10
N HIS A 225 -14.91 11.40 22.89
CA HIS A 225 -15.88 10.33 22.67
C HIS A 225 -15.50 9.03 23.40
N THR A 226 -14.30 8.54 23.08
CA THR A 226 -13.75 7.30 23.62
C THR A 226 -13.52 7.36 25.13
N TYR A 227 -13.18 8.54 25.66
CA TYR A 227 -13.09 8.75 27.11
C TYR A 227 -14.44 8.52 27.81
N TYR A 228 -15.54 9.13 27.34
CA TYR A 228 -16.85 8.89 27.96
C TYR A 228 -17.37 7.47 27.75
N GLU A 229 -16.99 6.82 26.65
CA GLU A 229 -17.44 5.47 26.30
C GLU A 229 -16.72 4.37 27.10
N PHE A 230 -15.39 4.39 27.16
CA PHE A 230 -14.59 3.30 27.72
C PHE A 230 -14.08 3.56 29.14
N ALA A 231 -13.67 4.81 29.45
CA ALA A 231 -13.14 5.17 30.76
C ALA A 231 -14.26 5.52 31.75
N ASP A 232 -15.07 6.54 31.44
CA ASP A 232 -16.15 7.02 32.34
C ASP A 232 -17.46 6.23 32.17
N ARG A 233 -17.62 5.48 31.07
CA ARG A 233 -18.78 4.61 30.75
C ARG A 233 -20.14 5.32 30.88
N SER A 234 -20.20 6.58 30.44
CA SER A 234 -21.34 7.49 30.63
C SER A 234 -22.14 7.67 29.34
N VAL A 235 -23.18 6.84 29.15
CA VAL A 235 -24.06 6.85 27.98
C VAL A 235 -24.53 8.26 27.60
N GLU A 236 -24.93 9.08 28.59
CA GLU A 236 -25.44 10.42 28.33
C GLU A 236 -24.36 11.36 27.77
N HIS A 237 -23.12 11.26 28.28
CA HIS A 237 -22.01 12.08 27.80
C HIS A 237 -21.49 11.60 26.45
N THR A 238 -21.39 10.29 26.21
CA THR A 238 -21.09 9.71 24.90
C THR A 238 -22.10 10.21 23.85
N MET A 239 -23.41 10.10 24.11
CA MET A 239 -24.43 10.63 23.19
C MET A 239 -24.33 12.16 22.99
N SER A 240 -23.86 12.92 23.99
CA SER A 240 -23.68 14.38 23.88
C SER A 240 -22.51 14.84 22.98
N THR A 241 -21.64 13.92 22.56
CA THR A 241 -20.58 14.14 21.55
C THR A 241 -21.02 13.75 20.13
N MET A 242 -22.19 13.11 19.99
CA MET A 242 -22.78 12.77 18.70
C MET A 242 -23.72 13.89 18.18
N VAL A 243 -24.17 13.78 16.93
CA VAL A 243 -25.29 14.57 16.36
C VAL A 243 -26.65 14.09 16.89
N ASP A 244 -27.76 14.70 16.45
CA ASP A 244 -29.12 14.38 16.93
C ASP A 244 -29.60 12.97 16.55
N GLN A 245 -29.29 12.51 15.33
CA GLN A 245 -29.56 11.15 14.86
C GLN A 245 -28.27 10.50 14.33
N PRO A 246 -27.39 10.03 15.22
CA PRO A 246 -26.20 9.28 14.83
C PRO A 246 -26.58 7.82 14.51
N TYR A 247 -25.72 7.14 13.78
CA TYR A 247 -25.81 5.68 13.63
C TYR A 247 -24.43 5.06 13.74
N VAL A 248 -24.37 3.84 14.27
CA VAL A 248 -23.11 3.09 14.36
C VAL A 248 -23.32 1.68 13.84
N ASN A 249 -22.42 1.29 12.94
CA ASN A 249 -22.44 -0.02 12.31
C ASN A 249 -21.49 -0.96 13.04
N HIS A 250 -21.97 -1.50 14.15
CA HIS A 250 -21.54 -2.82 14.63
C HIS A 250 -22.50 -3.90 14.10
N VAL A 251 -22.09 -5.17 14.24
CA VAL A 251 -22.98 -6.33 14.14
C VAL A 251 -24.23 -6.09 15.02
N PRO A 252 -25.47 -6.38 14.55
CA PRO A 252 -26.63 -5.47 14.73
C PRO A 252 -27.25 -5.42 16.15
N THR A 253 -26.54 -4.82 17.11
CA THR A 253 -26.98 -4.65 18.50
C THR A 253 -26.64 -3.26 19.06
N PHE A 254 -27.46 -2.79 20.01
CA PHE A 254 -27.57 -1.37 20.38
C PHE A 254 -26.86 -0.98 21.69
N TYR A 255 -26.27 0.22 21.72
CA TYR A 255 -25.40 0.78 22.77
C TYR A 255 -25.85 0.55 24.22
N ARG A 256 -27.02 1.11 24.62
CA ARG A 256 -27.37 1.29 26.04
C ARG A 256 -27.44 0.00 26.83
N ASN A 257 -27.91 -1.08 26.21
CA ASN A 257 -28.22 -2.33 26.90
C ASN A 257 -27.19 -3.44 26.62
N ASN A 258 -26.40 -3.32 25.55
CA ASN A 258 -25.55 -4.41 25.07
C ASN A 258 -24.07 -4.05 24.90
N PHE A 259 -23.69 -2.76 24.94
CA PHE A 259 -22.31 -2.30 24.68
C PHE A 259 -21.60 -1.75 25.92
N ILE A 260 -21.87 -0.50 26.31
CA ILE A 260 -21.05 0.27 27.27
C ILE A 260 -20.88 -0.45 28.62
N PHE A 261 -21.96 -1.05 29.15
CA PHE A 261 -21.92 -1.78 30.43
C PHE A 261 -21.56 -3.27 30.31
N SER A 262 -21.50 -3.80 29.09
CA SER A 262 -21.14 -5.19 28.80
C SER A 262 -19.63 -5.40 28.62
N ASN A 263 -18.86 -4.31 28.45
CA ASN A 263 -17.41 -4.37 28.33
C ASN A 263 -16.74 -4.80 29.64
N SER A 264 -15.61 -5.51 29.54
CA SER A 264 -14.91 -6.03 30.71
C SER A 264 -14.21 -4.91 31.47
N ASP A 265 -13.94 -5.11 32.76
CA ASP A 265 -13.38 -4.03 33.59
C ASP A 265 -11.87 -3.83 33.36
N ASP A 266 -11.24 -4.79 32.69
CA ASP A 266 -9.89 -4.75 32.13
C ASP A 266 -9.87 -4.46 30.62
N THR A 267 -10.96 -3.94 30.04
CA THR A 267 -10.99 -3.52 28.62
C THR A 267 -9.98 -2.39 28.37
N GLU A 268 -9.08 -2.60 27.40
CA GLU A 268 -8.04 -1.64 26.99
C GLU A 268 -8.08 -1.45 25.46
N LEU A 269 -7.88 -0.22 24.99
CA LEU A 269 -7.68 0.13 23.59
C LEU A 269 -6.21 0.52 23.37
N GLU A 270 -5.45 -0.30 22.65
CA GLU A 270 -4.08 0.02 22.24
C GLU A 270 -4.10 0.59 20.82
N LEU A 271 -4.00 1.92 20.68
CA LEU A 271 -3.93 2.59 19.39
C LEU A 271 -2.62 2.24 18.65
N ILE A 272 -2.74 1.71 17.44
CA ILE A 272 -1.61 1.33 16.56
C ILE A 272 -1.37 2.41 15.50
N SER A 273 -2.43 2.93 14.88
CA SER A 273 -2.34 3.99 13.88
C SER A 273 -3.61 4.86 13.89
N ARG A 274 -3.45 6.13 13.51
CA ARG A 274 -4.53 7.11 13.38
C ARG A 274 -4.34 7.91 12.09
N THR A 275 -5.36 7.96 11.25
CA THR A 275 -5.38 8.75 10.00
C THR A 275 -6.49 9.79 10.08
N ILE A 276 -6.17 11.06 9.90
CA ILE A 276 -7.12 12.18 10.00
C ILE A 276 -7.41 12.74 8.60
N GLY A 277 -8.68 12.79 8.23
CA GLY A 277 -9.20 13.44 7.02
C GLY A 277 -9.89 14.78 7.31
N ILE A 278 -10.56 15.36 6.32
CA ILE A 278 -11.24 16.67 6.44
C ILE A 278 -12.52 16.64 7.31
N ASP A 279 -13.06 15.44 7.53
CA ASP A 279 -14.35 15.12 8.15
C ASP A 279 -14.35 13.77 8.90
N ARG A 280 -13.19 13.12 9.09
CA ARG A 280 -13.13 11.75 9.62
C ARG A 280 -11.80 11.39 10.28
N ILE A 281 -11.87 10.40 11.16
CA ILE A 281 -10.72 9.70 11.72
C ILE A 281 -10.83 8.22 11.35
N ILE A 282 -9.68 7.59 11.08
CA ILE A 282 -9.55 6.15 10.94
C ILE A 282 -8.52 5.69 11.98
N ASP A 283 -8.99 4.99 13.00
CA ASP A 283 -8.15 4.40 14.04
C ASP A 283 -7.98 2.90 13.79
N GLU A 284 -6.74 2.45 13.75
CA GLU A 284 -6.35 1.05 13.84
C GLU A 284 -5.88 0.79 15.28
N PHE A 285 -6.54 -0.11 16.00
CA PHE A 285 -6.23 -0.40 17.41
C PHE A 285 -6.40 -1.87 17.76
N ILE A 286 -5.82 -2.30 18.88
CA ILE A 286 -6.02 -3.64 19.44
C ILE A 286 -6.96 -3.53 20.63
N TYR A 287 -8.13 -4.14 20.51
CA TYR A 287 -9.09 -4.30 21.59
C TYR A 287 -8.67 -5.47 22.48
N LYS A 288 -8.37 -5.20 23.75
CA LYS A 288 -7.95 -6.21 24.74
C LYS A 288 -8.98 -6.34 25.84
N PHE A 289 -9.24 -7.56 26.30
CA PHE A 289 -10.08 -7.83 27.47
C PHE A 289 -9.94 -9.28 27.96
N THR A 290 -10.28 -9.53 29.22
CA THR A 290 -10.60 -10.89 29.69
C THR A 290 -12.10 -11.15 29.57
N HIS A 291 -12.50 -12.21 28.86
CA HIS A 291 -13.92 -12.58 28.69
C HIS A 291 -14.53 -13.17 29.98
N ASN A 292 -14.76 -12.30 30.98
CA ASN A 292 -15.22 -12.63 32.32
C ASN A 292 -16.73 -12.37 32.55
N LYS A 293 -17.39 -11.62 31.65
CA LYS A 293 -18.82 -11.36 31.57
C LYS A 293 -19.30 -11.59 30.13
N ILE A 294 -20.62 -11.63 29.89
CA ILE A 294 -21.18 -11.81 28.54
C ILE A 294 -20.97 -10.52 27.73
N VAL A 295 -20.30 -10.61 26.59
CA VAL A 295 -20.01 -9.47 25.69
C VAL A 295 -20.82 -9.64 24.40
N ASP A 296 -22.14 -9.50 24.49
CA ASP A 296 -23.08 -9.88 23.42
C ASP A 296 -22.87 -9.13 22.10
N TRP A 297 -22.29 -7.93 22.10
CA TRP A 297 -22.00 -7.17 20.88
C TRP A 297 -20.83 -7.76 20.06
N LEU A 298 -19.92 -8.50 20.71
CA LEU A 298 -18.71 -9.10 20.11
C LEU A 298 -18.84 -10.62 19.94
N VAL A 299 -19.48 -11.28 20.91
CA VAL A 299 -19.68 -12.75 20.96
C VAL A 299 -21.09 -13.09 21.46
N PRO A 300 -22.14 -12.85 20.65
CA PRO A 300 -23.54 -13.04 21.06
C PRO A 300 -23.84 -14.41 21.65
N GLY A 301 -24.41 -14.45 22.85
CA GLY A 301 -24.87 -15.66 23.53
C GLY A 301 -23.76 -16.58 24.06
N ILE A 302 -22.49 -16.17 24.01
CA ILE A 302 -21.37 -16.96 24.52
C ILE A 302 -21.13 -16.61 26.01
N PRO A 303 -21.21 -17.58 26.94
CA PRO A 303 -20.95 -17.32 28.36
C PRO A 303 -19.45 -17.07 28.63
N PRO A 304 -19.08 -16.49 29.78
CA PRO A 304 -17.70 -16.18 30.14
C PRO A 304 -16.75 -17.37 29.95
N THR A 305 -15.73 -17.18 29.10
CA THR A 305 -14.69 -18.20 28.84
C THR A 305 -13.44 -18.01 29.71
N PHE A 306 -13.32 -16.85 30.38
CA PHE A 306 -12.15 -16.43 31.17
C PHE A 306 -10.83 -16.44 30.38
N LYS A 307 -10.92 -16.33 29.06
CA LYS A 307 -9.78 -16.18 28.16
C LYS A 307 -9.44 -14.71 28.03
N TYR A 308 -8.15 -14.39 28.05
CA TYR A 308 -7.64 -13.09 27.62
C TYR A 308 -7.59 -13.07 26.10
N VAL A 309 -8.07 -11.98 25.50
CA VAL A 309 -8.32 -11.84 24.06
C VAL A 309 -7.76 -10.51 23.59
N GLU A 310 -6.96 -10.53 22.51
CA GLU A 310 -6.39 -9.35 21.86
C GLU A 310 -6.75 -9.36 20.37
N VAL A 311 -7.59 -8.42 19.91
CA VAL A 311 -8.14 -8.45 18.55
C VAL A 311 -7.88 -7.13 17.82
N PRO A 312 -7.28 -7.16 16.61
CA PRO A 312 -7.21 -6.01 15.73
C PRO A 312 -8.60 -5.49 15.32
N PHE A 313 -8.78 -4.19 15.51
CA PHE A 313 -9.99 -3.42 15.18
C PHE A 313 -9.60 -2.26 14.26
N THR A 314 -10.52 -1.88 13.37
CA THR A 314 -10.44 -0.64 12.58
C THR A 314 -11.75 0.11 12.72
N ALA A 315 -11.71 1.31 13.31
CA ALA A 315 -12.85 2.23 13.40
C ALA A 315 -12.71 3.34 12.36
N VAL A 316 -13.75 3.52 11.54
CA VAL A 316 -13.90 4.67 10.64
C VAL A 316 -14.96 5.58 11.23
N VAL A 317 -14.52 6.70 11.79
CA VAL A 317 -15.33 7.67 12.54
C VAL A 317 -15.53 8.92 11.70
N ASN A 318 -16.78 9.28 11.39
CA ASN A 318 -17.13 10.47 10.60
C ASN A 318 -17.71 11.56 11.51
N ILE A 319 -17.18 12.77 11.39
CA ILE A 319 -17.45 13.92 12.26
C ILE A 319 -18.00 15.06 11.39
N ARG A 320 -19.14 15.62 11.80
CA ARG A 320 -19.69 16.87 11.25
C ARG A 320 -19.46 17.98 12.25
N GLY A 321 -18.75 19.03 11.83
CA GLY A 321 -18.38 20.13 12.73
C GLY A 321 -17.65 19.64 13.98
N ASP A 322 -18.30 19.72 15.14
CA ASP A 322 -17.78 19.26 16.44
C ASP A 322 -18.44 18.00 17.02
N ARG A 323 -19.05 17.17 16.16
CA ARG A 323 -19.86 16.01 16.59
C ARG A 323 -19.68 14.77 15.73
N LEU A 324 -19.63 13.59 16.35
CA LEU A 324 -19.69 12.33 15.64
C LEU A 324 -21.07 12.14 14.98
N TYR A 325 -21.06 11.82 13.69
CA TYR A 325 -22.27 11.42 12.96
C TYR A 325 -22.40 9.91 12.88
N HIS A 326 -21.33 9.22 12.46
CA HIS A 326 -21.33 7.77 12.41
C HIS A 326 -19.97 7.18 12.66
N GLU A 327 -20.00 5.91 13.06
CA GLU A 327 -18.82 5.08 13.24
C GLU A 327 -19.07 3.70 12.61
N HIS A 328 -18.12 3.22 11.82
CA HIS A 328 -18.10 1.85 11.30
C HIS A 328 -16.87 1.15 11.88
N ILE A 329 -17.09 0.18 12.78
CA ILE A 329 -16.00 -0.64 13.33
C ILE A 329 -16.00 -2.00 12.64
N SER A 330 -14.82 -2.43 12.19
CA SER A 330 -14.59 -3.78 11.68
C SER A 330 -13.50 -4.52 12.47
N TRP A 331 -13.63 -5.84 12.58
CA TRP A 331 -12.70 -6.75 13.27
C TRP A 331 -12.80 -8.15 12.65
N ASP A 332 -11.80 -9.01 12.90
CA ASP A 332 -11.84 -10.41 12.49
C ASP A 332 -12.49 -11.30 13.56
N GLN A 333 -13.72 -11.76 13.30
CA GLN A 333 -14.44 -12.70 14.18
C GLN A 333 -13.71 -14.05 14.32
N GLY A 334 -12.94 -14.48 13.33
CA GLY A 334 -12.12 -15.68 13.41
C GLY A 334 -11.11 -15.57 14.55
N THR A 335 -10.32 -14.50 14.56
CA THR A 335 -9.31 -14.19 15.58
C THR A 335 -9.91 -14.14 16.99
N VAL A 336 -11.14 -13.65 17.15
CA VAL A 336 -11.89 -13.70 18.42
C VAL A 336 -12.17 -15.15 18.84
N LEU A 337 -12.79 -15.94 17.96
CA LEU A 337 -13.25 -17.30 18.27
C LEU A 337 -12.10 -18.29 18.48
N VAL A 338 -10.96 -18.11 17.80
CA VAL A 338 -9.75 -18.91 18.04
C VAL A 338 -9.16 -18.63 19.42
N GLN A 339 -9.04 -17.36 19.84
CA GLN A 339 -8.50 -17.01 21.16
C GLN A 339 -9.41 -17.45 22.33
N MET A 340 -10.71 -17.63 22.07
CA MET A 340 -11.66 -18.17 23.05
C MET A 340 -11.71 -19.71 23.11
N ASP A 341 -10.88 -20.43 22.35
CA ASP A 341 -10.94 -21.90 22.15
C ASP A 341 -12.29 -22.41 21.57
N LEU A 342 -13.02 -21.57 20.83
CA LEU A 342 -14.34 -21.89 20.25
C LEU A 342 -14.28 -22.30 18.79
N MET A 343 -13.21 -21.95 18.08
CA MET A 343 -12.97 -22.33 16.68
C MET A 343 -11.87 -23.41 16.60
N PRO A 344 -12.14 -24.61 16.06
CA PRO A 344 -11.12 -25.63 15.88
C PRO A 344 -10.17 -25.24 14.74
N GLU A 345 -8.90 -25.65 14.85
CA GLU A 345 -7.87 -25.40 13.85
C GLU A 345 -8.20 -25.98 12.46
N TYR A 346 -8.96 -27.08 12.43
CA TYR A 346 -9.40 -27.76 11.21
C TYR A 346 -10.92 -27.89 11.18
N LEU A 347 -11.51 -27.61 10.01
CA LEU A 347 -12.93 -27.80 9.73
C LEU A 347 -13.13 -28.82 8.59
N PRO A 348 -14.24 -29.58 8.60
CA PRO A 348 -14.56 -30.49 7.50
C PRO A 348 -14.66 -29.75 6.16
N PHE A 349 -14.10 -30.32 5.11
CA PHE A 349 -14.25 -29.84 3.74
C PHE A 349 -15.41 -30.60 3.06
N PRO A 350 -16.57 -29.96 2.79
CA PRO A 350 -17.80 -30.68 2.40
C PRO A 350 -17.94 -30.91 0.88
N HIS A 351 -17.01 -30.39 0.07
CA HIS A 351 -17.07 -30.47 -1.39
C HIS A 351 -16.25 -31.64 -1.92
N ALA A 352 -16.69 -32.25 -3.02
CA ALA A 352 -15.93 -33.31 -3.68
C ALA A 352 -14.66 -32.74 -4.33
N VAL A 353 -13.56 -33.49 -4.23
CA VAL A 353 -12.27 -33.14 -4.87
C VAL A 353 -11.96 -34.18 -5.95
N GLU A 354 -11.47 -33.73 -7.09
CA GLU A 354 -11.08 -34.63 -8.19
C GLU A 354 -9.92 -35.54 -7.75
N GLY A 355 -10.03 -36.85 -8.01
CA GLY A 355 -9.09 -37.86 -7.52
C GLY A 355 -9.26 -38.31 -6.05
N GLN A 356 -10.27 -37.81 -5.32
CA GLN A 356 -10.54 -38.20 -3.93
C GLN A 356 -10.87 -39.71 -3.81
N PRO A 357 -10.17 -40.49 -2.95
CA PRO A 357 -10.48 -41.91 -2.77
C PRO A 357 -11.86 -42.13 -2.11
N PRO A 358 -12.68 -43.08 -2.60
CA PRO A 358 -14.03 -43.31 -2.10
C PRO A 358 -14.09 -43.54 -0.58
N GLY A 359 -14.91 -42.73 0.12
CA GLY A 359 -15.13 -42.85 1.56
C GLY A 359 -14.17 -42.05 2.45
N THR A 360 -13.24 -41.28 1.88
CA THR A 360 -12.29 -40.46 2.64
C THR A 360 -12.89 -39.10 2.98
N ALA A 361 -13.00 -38.77 4.28
CA ALA A 361 -13.38 -37.43 4.71
C ALA A 361 -12.16 -36.49 4.64
N LEU A 362 -12.37 -35.26 4.15
CA LEU A 362 -11.34 -34.23 4.04
C LEU A 362 -11.58 -33.13 5.08
N GLU A 363 -10.50 -32.50 5.54
CA GLU A 363 -10.53 -31.33 6.43
C GLU A 363 -9.52 -30.28 5.95
N TYR A 364 -9.87 -29.00 6.10
CA TYR A 364 -9.00 -27.87 5.75
C TYR A 364 -8.61 -27.10 7.02
N ARG A 365 -7.40 -26.53 7.04
CA ARG A 365 -6.95 -25.67 8.15
C ARG A 365 -7.63 -24.32 8.01
N VAL A 366 -8.24 -23.83 9.09
CA VAL A 366 -8.93 -22.54 9.09
C VAL A 366 -7.88 -21.42 8.94
N PRO A 367 -8.04 -20.45 8.00
CA PRO A 367 -7.06 -19.40 7.73
C PRO A 367 -7.16 -18.26 8.77
N VAL A 368 -6.91 -18.60 10.03
CA VAL A 368 -6.98 -17.68 11.19
C VAL A 368 -5.85 -18.03 12.15
N THR A 369 -5.14 -17.01 12.64
CA THR A 369 -3.95 -17.14 13.50
C THR A 369 -4.18 -16.72 14.96
N GLY A 370 -5.32 -16.12 15.31
CA GLY A 370 -5.64 -15.76 16.69
C GLY A 370 -4.75 -14.62 17.22
N ALA A 371 -4.17 -14.78 18.41
CA ALA A 371 -3.35 -13.75 19.06
C ALA A 371 -2.11 -13.34 18.23
N GLU A 372 -1.63 -14.23 17.37
CA GLU A 372 -0.58 -13.93 16.39
C GLU A 372 -0.95 -12.77 15.45
N THR A 373 -2.24 -12.58 15.13
CA THR A 373 -2.71 -11.46 14.31
C THR A 373 -2.49 -10.11 15.02
N ALA A 374 -2.75 -10.04 16.33
CA ALA A 374 -2.49 -8.85 17.15
C ALA A 374 -0.97 -8.62 17.34
N ALA A 375 -0.20 -9.67 17.61
CA ALA A 375 1.25 -9.57 17.70
C ALA A 375 1.89 -9.04 16.40
N LYS A 376 1.43 -9.56 15.24
CA LYS A 376 1.88 -9.14 13.90
C LYS A 376 1.57 -7.68 13.58
N MET A 377 0.49 -7.14 14.16
CA MET A 377 0.09 -5.75 14.04
C MET A 377 0.98 -4.81 14.87
N ARG A 378 1.33 -5.19 16.11
CA ARG A 378 2.27 -4.44 16.97
C ARG A 378 3.69 -4.44 16.41
N ASP A 379 4.17 -5.62 16.06
CA ASP A 379 5.49 -5.82 15.45
C ASP A 379 5.34 -6.68 14.21
N ARG A 380 5.60 -6.04 13.06
CA ARG A 380 5.61 -6.69 11.74
C ARG A 380 6.56 -7.90 11.64
N ASN A 381 7.50 -8.08 12.57
CA ASN A 381 8.46 -9.19 12.58
C ASN A 381 8.09 -10.32 13.55
N SER A 382 7.11 -10.14 14.44
CA SER A 382 6.79 -11.07 15.53
C SER A 382 6.29 -12.45 15.06
N VAL A 383 5.59 -12.48 13.93
CA VAL A 383 5.03 -13.68 13.30
C VAL A 383 5.44 -13.69 11.83
N ALA A 384 5.76 -14.86 11.27
CA ALA A 384 6.10 -14.97 9.86
C ALA A 384 4.91 -14.55 8.97
N SER A 385 5.13 -13.63 8.03
CA SER A 385 4.15 -13.36 6.97
C SER A 385 3.93 -14.62 6.12
N ASN A 386 2.79 -14.68 5.41
CA ASN A 386 2.53 -15.66 4.35
C ASN A 386 2.44 -17.15 4.80
N SER A 387 2.62 -17.46 6.09
CA SER A 387 2.50 -18.81 6.65
C SER A 387 1.15 -19.49 6.37
N MET A 388 0.06 -18.71 6.31
CA MET A 388 -1.27 -19.20 5.96
C MET A 388 -1.40 -19.71 4.51
N PHE A 389 -0.54 -19.28 3.58
CA PHE A 389 -0.59 -19.79 2.19
C PHE A 389 -0.08 -21.24 2.07
N SER A 390 0.65 -21.76 3.07
CA SER A 390 1.06 -23.17 3.08
C SER A 390 -0.04 -24.12 3.57
N TYR A 391 -1.25 -23.62 3.83
CA TYR A 391 -2.35 -24.41 4.39
C TYR A 391 -2.98 -25.25 3.28
N GLN A 392 -2.99 -26.57 3.47
CA GLN A 392 -3.53 -27.52 2.51
C GLN A 392 -4.68 -28.32 3.13
N ILE A 393 -5.61 -28.76 2.27
CA ILE A 393 -6.62 -29.75 2.62
C ILE A 393 -5.90 -31.08 2.90
N ARG A 394 -6.31 -31.80 3.94
CA ARG A 394 -5.77 -33.12 4.29
C ARG A 394 -6.89 -34.13 4.53
N GLU A 395 -6.53 -35.41 4.50
CA GLU A 395 -7.41 -36.47 4.99
C GLU A 395 -7.69 -36.28 6.48
N ALA A 396 -8.96 -36.31 6.87
CA ALA A 396 -9.39 -36.19 8.25
C ALA A 396 -8.82 -37.37 9.05
N ARG A 397 -8.04 -37.07 10.09
CA ARG A 397 -7.34 -38.10 10.87
C ARG A 397 -8.35 -39.02 11.56
N VAL A 398 -8.50 -40.25 11.05
CA VAL A 398 -9.18 -41.32 11.79
C VAL A 398 -8.44 -41.51 13.11
N ALA A 399 -9.09 -41.16 14.22
CA ALA A 399 -8.50 -41.19 15.55
C ALA A 399 -8.11 -42.62 15.94
N LYS A 400 -6.85 -43.00 15.71
CA LYS A 400 -6.27 -44.27 16.14
C LYS A 400 -6.39 -44.37 17.67
N ARG A 401 -7.28 -45.25 18.13
CA ARG A 401 -7.26 -45.70 19.52
C ARG A 401 -5.90 -46.36 19.81
N PRO A 402 -5.19 -46.00 20.89
CA PRO A 402 -3.97 -46.70 21.27
C PRO A 402 -4.30 -48.15 21.65
N GLY A 403 -3.44 -49.08 21.24
CA GLY A 403 -3.67 -50.52 21.39
C GLY A 403 -2.45 -51.28 21.91
N ASN A 404 -2.55 -51.76 23.14
CA ASN A 404 -1.99 -53.00 23.72
C ASN A 404 -2.53 -53.09 25.16
N SER A 405 -2.67 -54.24 25.84
CA SER A 405 -2.41 -55.65 25.50
C SER A 405 -3.26 -56.53 26.45
N ASN A 406 -3.61 -57.76 26.05
CA ASN A 406 -4.23 -58.87 26.82
C ASN A 406 -4.78 -58.60 28.24
N GLY A 407 -6.10 -58.78 28.42
CA GLY A 407 -6.70 -58.97 29.75
C GLY A 407 -8.17 -58.56 29.87
N GLU A 408 -9.09 -59.46 29.49
CA GLU A 408 -10.56 -59.39 29.69
C GLU A 408 -11.31 -58.14 29.12
N PRO A 409 -12.64 -58.23 28.87
CA PRO A 409 -13.45 -57.06 28.54
C PRO A 409 -13.72 -56.18 29.78
N GLY A 410 -12.65 -55.61 30.34
CA GLY A 410 -12.70 -54.63 31.43
C GLY A 410 -13.56 -53.43 31.03
N LYS A 411 -14.70 -53.27 31.71
CA LYS A 411 -15.71 -52.23 31.46
C LYS A 411 -15.07 -50.83 31.45
N ARG A 412 -14.73 -50.30 30.26
CA ARG A 412 -14.38 -48.87 30.10
C ARG A 412 -15.53 -48.04 30.67
N ARG A 413 -15.25 -47.22 31.69
CA ARG A 413 -16.26 -46.35 32.31
C ARG A 413 -16.85 -45.45 31.23
N ALA A 414 -18.18 -45.38 31.16
CA ALA A 414 -18.85 -44.40 30.32
C ALA A 414 -18.38 -42.98 30.71
N PRO A 415 -18.31 -42.03 29.77
CA PRO A 415 -17.98 -40.64 30.09
C PRO A 415 -18.98 -40.13 31.14
N TYR A 416 -18.47 -39.41 32.14
CA TYR A 416 -19.31 -38.77 33.14
C TYR A 416 -20.20 -37.73 32.46
N ALA A 417 -21.50 -37.81 32.66
CA ALA A 417 -22.43 -36.80 32.18
C ALA A 417 -22.17 -35.47 32.91
N LEU A 418 -21.97 -34.38 32.16
CA LEU A 418 -21.75 -33.02 32.70
C LEU A 418 -22.86 -32.59 33.67
N ARG A 419 -24.09 -33.07 33.46
CA ARG A 419 -25.20 -33.00 34.42
C ARG A 419 -25.95 -34.32 34.46
N ALA A 420 -26.29 -34.78 35.67
CA ALA A 420 -27.20 -35.90 35.86
C ALA A 420 -28.66 -35.45 35.74
N CYS A 421 -29.51 -36.26 35.09
CA CYS A 421 -30.95 -36.00 35.01
C CYS A 421 -31.59 -35.90 36.41
N ASP A 422 -32.73 -35.25 36.52
CA ASP A 422 -33.27 -34.87 37.83
C ASP A 422 -33.71 -36.08 38.68
N ALA A 423 -34.11 -37.17 38.03
CA ALA A 423 -34.37 -38.45 38.71
C ALA A 423 -33.08 -39.11 39.23
N CYS A 424 -31.99 -39.10 38.44
CA CYS A 424 -30.67 -39.58 38.89
C CYS A 424 -30.09 -38.70 40.00
N ARG A 425 -30.20 -37.37 39.86
CA ARG A 425 -29.70 -36.39 40.84
C ARG A 425 -30.38 -36.56 42.19
N ARG A 426 -31.73 -36.60 42.24
CA ARG A 426 -32.48 -36.82 43.48
C ARG A 426 -32.16 -38.16 44.16
N ARG A 427 -31.96 -39.24 43.37
CA ARG A 427 -31.71 -40.59 43.90
C ARG A 427 -30.23 -40.99 43.99
N LYS A 428 -29.30 -40.04 43.78
CA LYS A 428 -27.84 -40.23 43.73
C LYS A 428 -27.40 -41.40 42.80
N GLY A 429 -28.13 -41.59 41.71
CA GLY A 429 -27.88 -42.61 40.68
C GLY A 429 -26.84 -42.17 39.64
N LYS A 430 -26.08 -43.12 39.08
CA LYS A 430 -25.12 -42.83 38.00
C LYS A 430 -25.86 -42.59 36.68
N CYS A 431 -26.01 -41.32 36.31
CA CYS A 431 -26.54 -40.91 35.02
C CYS A 431 -25.47 -41.01 33.91
N ASP A 432 -25.86 -41.47 32.73
CA ASP A 432 -25.01 -41.53 31.53
C ASP A 432 -25.37 -40.46 30.48
N GLY A 433 -26.14 -39.43 30.86
CA GLY A 433 -26.40 -38.23 30.06
C GLY A 433 -27.36 -38.39 28.88
N ARG A 434 -27.83 -39.61 28.60
CA ARG A 434 -28.82 -39.88 27.54
C ARG A 434 -30.24 -39.51 27.99
N GLN A 435 -31.19 -39.46 27.07
CA GLN A 435 -32.61 -39.22 27.36
C GLN A 435 -33.50 -40.27 26.67
N PRO A 436 -34.13 -41.21 27.40
CA PRO A 436 -33.91 -41.49 28.83
C PRO A 436 -32.51 -42.07 29.09
N CYS A 437 -31.90 -41.70 30.22
CA CYS A 437 -30.59 -42.23 30.64
C CYS A 437 -30.72 -43.70 31.04
N LYS A 438 -29.67 -44.52 30.89
CA LYS A 438 -29.72 -45.97 31.16
C LYS A 438 -30.15 -46.30 32.59
N TYR A 439 -29.81 -45.47 33.56
CA TYR A 439 -30.21 -45.66 34.96
C TYR A 439 -31.72 -45.45 35.18
N CYS A 440 -32.34 -44.52 34.44
CA CYS A 440 -33.79 -44.31 34.48
C CYS A 440 -34.54 -45.32 33.62
N ALA A 441 -34.03 -45.63 32.42
CA ALA A 441 -34.62 -46.61 31.51
C ALA A 441 -34.68 -48.02 32.14
N GLY A 442 -33.60 -48.46 32.80
CA GLY A 442 -33.56 -49.75 33.51
C GLY A 442 -34.38 -49.82 34.81
N ARG A 443 -35.18 -48.79 35.13
CA ARG A 443 -36.01 -48.71 36.34
C ARG A 443 -37.41 -48.11 36.08
N ASP A 444 -37.81 -47.97 34.82
CA ASP A 444 -39.04 -47.27 34.39
C ASP A 444 -39.29 -45.95 35.14
N GLN A 445 -38.31 -45.04 35.08
CA GLN A 445 -38.41 -43.71 35.69
C GLN A 445 -38.39 -42.62 34.64
N ALA A 446 -39.27 -41.62 34.80
CA ALA A 446 -39.25 -40.41 34.00
C ALA A 446 -37.88 -39.72 34.08
N CYS A 447 -37.28 -39.45 32.91
CA CYS A 447 -35.94 -38.92 32.78
C CYS A 447 -35.96 -37.53 32.14
N SER A 448 -36.19 -36.50 32.94
CA SER A 448 -36.10 -35.10 32.54
C SER A 448 -34.81 -34.43 33.05
N TYR A 449 -34.42 -33.36 32.37
CA TYR A 449 -33.33 -32.46 32.74
C TYR A 449 -33.85 -31.04 33.03
N ASP A 450 -35.17 -30.86 33.10
CA ASP A 450 -35.84 -29.56 32.93
C ASP A 450 -36.03 -28.75 34.23
N SER A 451 -35.68 -29.29 35.41
CA SER A 451 -35.83 -28.51 36.66
C SER A 451 -34.69 -27.50 36.87
N PHE A 452 -34.76 -26.42 36.09
CA PHE A 452 -34.39 -25.07 36.52
C PHE A 452 -35.31 -23.99 35.89
N LEU A 453 -36.63 -24.23 35.93
CA LEU A 453 -37.64 -23.16 35.85
C LEU A 453 -38.38 -23.07 37.19
N GLY A 454 -38.30 -21.87 37.77
CA GLY A 454 -38.79 -21.48 39.09
C GLY A 454 -38.34 -20.04 39.36
N THR A 455 -38.70 -19.06 38.52
CA THR A 455 -40.01 -18.37 38.35
C THR A 455 -40.14 -17.14 39.24
N GLU A 456 -39.92 -15.95 38.65
CA GLU A 456 -40.85 -14.81 38.69
C GLU A 456 -40.86 -14.16 37.29
N GLU A 457 -41.85 -13.30 37.00
CA GLU A 457 -42.54 -13.30 35.70
C GLU A 457 -42.06 -12.28 34.65
N TRP A 458 -42.16 -12.66 33.36
CA TRP A 458 -42.03 -11.77 32.21
C TRP A 458 -43.40 -11.30 31.70
N PRO A 459 -43.60 -10.02 31.31
CA PRO A 459 -44.89 -9.52 30.81
C PRO A 459 -45.37 -10.20 29.51
N GLN A 460 -46.67 -10.52 29.46
CA GLN A 460 -47.33 -11.33 28.43
C GLN A 460 -47.31 -10.74 27.00
N ALA A 461 -46.88 -9.50 26.80
CA ALA A 461 -46.82 -8.84 25.48
C ALA A 461 -45.85 -9.52 24.49
N ILE A 462 -44.76 -10.12 24.98
CA ILE A 462 -43.73 -10.73 24.12
C ILE A 462 -44.20 -12.09 23.57
N VAL A 463 -44.96 -12.86 24.35
CA VAL A 463 -45.50 -14.17 23.94
C VAL A 463 -46.51 -14.01 22.80
N GLU A 464 -47.39 -13.00 22.85
CA GLU A 464 -48.26 -12.67 21.72
C GLU A 464 -47.48 -12.20 20.46
N MET A 465 -46.33 -11.57 20.63
CA MET A 465 -45.55 -11.03 19.51
C MET A 465 -44.86 -12.16 18.71
N ILE A 466 -44.31 -13.16 19.41
CA ILE A 466 -43.69 -14.34 18.79
C ILE A 466 -44.74 -15.16 18.01
N GLN A 467 -45.90 -15.43 18.64
CA GLN A 467 -47.00 -16.18 17.99
C GLN A 467 -47.66 -15.44 16.82
N ARG A 468 -47.44 -14.13 16.67
CA ARG A 468 -47.88 -13.36 15.49
C ARG A 468 -46.92 -13.45 14.30
N GLN A 469 -45.64 -13.79 14.49
CA GLN A 469 -44.69 -13.94 13.37
C GLN A 469 -44.79 -15.30 12.66
N GLU A 470 -44.95 -16.41 13.39
CA GLU A 470 -45.14 -17.74 12.76
C GLU A 470 -46.41 -17.82 11.90
N LYS A 471 -47.38 -16.91 12.13
CA LYS A 471 -48.65 -16.88 11.40
C LYS A 471 -48.62 -16.07 10.08
N ARG A 472 -47.48 -15.54 9.63
CA ARG A 472 -47.38 -14.77 8.38
C ARG A 472 -46.63 -15.42 7.21
N ASN A 473 -45.67 -16.32 7.45
CA ASN A 473 -44.85 -16.92 6.37
C ASN A 473 -45.08 -18.43 6.16
N SER A 474 -46.30 -18.92 6.37
CA SER A 474 -46.74 -20.25 5.91
C SER A 474 -48.06 -20.20 5.14
N SER A 475 -48.11 -19.40 4.07
CA SER A 475 -49.21 -19.42 3.09
C SER A 475 -48.95 -20.41 1.94
N SER A 476 -48.99 -21.71 2.28
CA SER A 476 -49.47 -22.80 1.41
C SER A 476 -48.63 -23.18 0.15
N PRO A 477 -49.00 -24.23 -0.62
CA PRO A 477 -48.63 -25.61 -0.30
C PRO A 477 -48.05 -26.39 -1.50
N SER A 478 -47.53 -27.60 -1.32
CA SER A 478 -48.19 -28.90 -1.63
C SER A 478 -47.08 -29.96 -1.74
N SER A 479 -47.23 -31.28 -1.58
CA SER A 479 -48.24 -32.19 -1.04
C SER A 479 -47.71 -33.63 -1.26
N SER A 480 -47.97 -34.56 -0.32
CA SER A 480 -48.09 -36.02 -0.58
C SER A 480 -46.83 -36.83 -0.99
N TRP A 481 -46.63 -38.11 -0.62
CA TRP A 481 -47.50 -39.04 0.13
C TRP A 481 -46.70 -40.16 0.85
N PHE A 482 -47.43 -41.17 1.34
CA PHE A 482 -47.08 -42.22 2.32
C PHE A 482 -46.24 -43.44 1.82
N VAL A 483 -45.23 -43.83 2.62
CA VAL A 483 -45.05 -45.14 3.33
C VAL A 483 -44.76 -46.49 2.58
N THR A 484 -43.76 -47.24 3.14
CA THR A 484 -43.46 -48.71 3.10
C THR A 484 -42.91 -49.43 1.84
N THR A 485 -42.22 -50.60 1.85
CA THR A 485 -41.31 -51.35 2.80
C THR A 485 -40.89 -52.74 2.19
N ILE A 486 -39.75 -53.35 2.62
CA ILE A 486 -39.43 -54.82 2.73
C ILE A 486 -38.72 -55.65 1.61
N ILE A 487 -37.58 -56.31 2.00
CA ILE A 487 -37.02 -57.68 1.65
C ILE A 487 -36.54 -57.98 0.19
N PHE A 488 -35.39 -58.65 -0.13
CA PHE A 488 -34.83 -59.98 0.27
C PHE A 488 -33.28 -60.08 0.11
N SER A 489 -32.65 -61.16 0.62
CA SER A 489 -31.18 -61.45 0.69
C SER A 489 -30.65 -62.51 -0.34
N ILE A 490 -29.40 -63.02 -0.14
CA ILE A 490 -28.72 -64.25 -0.71
C ILE A 490 -27.72 -63.98 -1.88
N ALA A 491 -26.49 -64.57 -2.01
CA ALA A 491 -25.57 -65.29 -1.10
C ALA A 491 -24.13 -65.53 -1.69
N CYS A 492 -23.16 -65.83 -0.79
CA CYS A 492 -21.97 -66.75 -0.81
C CYS A 492 -20.97 -66.98 -1.99
N ALA A 493 -19.67 -67.12 -1.58
CA ALA A 493 -18.60 -68.06 -2.04
C ALA A 493 -17.81 -67.76 -3.36
N ASP A 494 -16.54 -68.17 -3.60
CA ASP A 494 -15.52 -68.93 -2.80
C ASP A 494 -14.02 -68.66 -3.21
N CYS A 495 -13.05 -69.45 -2.71
CA CYS A 495 -11.59 -69.17 -2.55
C CYS A 495 -10.54 -69.60 -3.65
N SER A 496 -9.23 -69.35 -3.36
CA SER A 496 -7.93 -69.78 -3.99
C SER A 496 -7.37 -68.90 -5.13
N GLY A 497 -6.07 -68.66 -5.44
CA GLY A 497 -4.69 -69.00 -4.98
C GLY A 497 -3.69 -68.05 -5.71
N THR A 498 -2.34 -68.11 -5.70
CA THR A 498 -1.34 -68.99 -5.02
C THR A 498 -0.02 -68.21 -4.70
N SER A 499 1.18 -68.50 -5.26
CA SER A 499 2.47 -67.80 -4.92
C SER A 499 3.61 -67.89 -5.99
N SER A 500 4.71 -67.11 -5.78
CA SER A 500 6.06 -67.16 -6.41
C SER A 500 6.22 -66.54 -7.83
N ASN A 501 7.33 -65.94 -8.30
CA ASN A 501 8.63 -65.43 -7.76
C ASN A 501 9.06 -64.24 -8.68
N ASN A 502 9.57 -63.08 -8.21
CA ASN A 502 10.92 -62.81 -7.68
C ASN A 502 12.14 -63.08 -8.60
N GLN A 503 12.03 -62.99 -9.94
CA GLN A 503 13.22 -62.98 -10.83
C GLN A 503 13.38 -61.76 -11.76
N ASP A 504 12.31 -61.05 -12.15
CA ASP A 504 12.45 -59.96 -13.14
C ASP A 504 13.09 -58.68 -12.58
N ALA A 505 12.84 -58.35 -11.30
CA ALA A 505 13.33 -57.12 -10.67
C ALA A 505 14.87 -57.04 -10.48
N ILE A 506 15.60 -58.14 -10.65
CA ILE A 506 17.07 -58.18 -10.47
C ILE A 506 17.80 -57.91 -11.80
N MET A 507 17.20 -58.23 -12.95
CA MET A 507 17.77 -57.96 -14.27
C MET A 507 17.75 -56.46 -14.61
N GLU A 508 16.72 -55.73 -14.15
CA GLU A 508 16.54 -54.30 -14.43
C GLU A 508 17.50 -53.40 -13.63
N ILE A 509 17.94 -53.83 -12.45
CA ILE A 509 18.90 -53.09 -11.61
C ILE A 509 20.33 -53.18 -12.17
N LEU A 510 20.70 -54.32 -12.77
CA LEU A 510 22.04 -54.54 -13.33
C LEU A 510 22.29 -53.78 -14.64
N SER A 511 21.27 -53.50 -15.44
CA SER A 511 21.42 -52.70 -16.67
C SER A 511 21.64 -51.21 -16.36
N SER A 512 20.96 -50.69 -15.33
CA SER A 512 21.04 -49.29 -14.91
C SER A 512 22.44 -48.89 -14.39
N LEU A 513 23.06 -49.73 -13.57
CA LEU A 513 24.41 -49.48 -13.03
C LEU A 513 25.50 -49.49 -14.11
N GLN A 514 25.36 -50.31 -15.15
CA GLN A 514 26.32 -50.36 -16.27
C GLN A 514 26.30 -49.06 -17.10
N GLY A 515 25.13 -48.40 -17.22
CA GLY A 515 24.99 -47.12 -17.92
C GLY A 515 25.67 -45.96 -17.21
N GLN A 516 25.62 -45.93 -15.87
CA GLN A 516 26.21 -44.85 -15.07
C GLN A 516 27.75 -44.85 -15.09
N LEU A 517 28.38 -46.03 -15.12
CA LEU A 517 29.84 -46.15 -15.24
C LEU A 517 30.40 -45.59 -16.56
N ASN A 518 29.68 -45.80 -17.68
CA ASN A 518 30.11 -45.31 -18.99
C ASN A 518 29.98 -43.79 -19.12
N SER A 519 28.98 -43.18 -18.46
CA SER A 519 28.80 -41.72 -18.42
C SER A 519 29.87 -41.01 -17.59
N LEU A 520 30.42 -41.68 -16.58
CA LEU A 520 31.50 -41.12 -15.75
C LEU A 520 32.86 -41.19 -16.45
N ALA A 521 33.11 -42.22 -17.27
CA ALA A 521 34.36 -42.38 -18.01
C ALA A 521 34.58 -41.30 -19.09
N SER A 522 33.51 -40.81 -19.74
CA SER A 522 33.63 -39.78 -20.79
C SER A 522 33.92 -38.36 -20.26
N ARG A 523 33.64 -38.09 -18.98
CA ARG A 523 33.79 -36.76 -18.36
C ARG A 523 35.20 -36.43 -17.86
N VAL A 524 36.15 -37.36 -17.97
CA VAL A 524 37.51 -37.22 -17.39
C VAL A 524 38.59 -36.83 -18.42
N GLN A 525 38.27 -36.75 -19.73
CA GLN A 525 39.30 -36.66 -20.79
C GLN A 525 39.41 -35.34 -21.58
N THR A 526 38.64 -34.29 -21.28
CA THR A 526 38.70 -33.01 -22.02
C THR A 526 38.97 -31.79 -21.13
N SER A 527 40.23 -31.65 -20.71
CA SER A 527 40.75 -30.47 -20.00
C SER A 527 42.03 -29.96 -20.66
N SER A 528 41.91 -29.19 -21.76
CA SER A 528 42.96 -28.28 -22.25
C SER A 528 42.52 -27.50 -23.50
N GLN A 529 42.22 -26.20 -23.38
CA GLN A 529 42.61 -25.11 -24.31
C GLN A 529 42.00 -23.77 -23.87
N SER A 530 42.75 -22.68 -24.09
CA SER A 530 42.35 -21.29 -23.84
C SER A 530 41.52 -20.72 -24.99
N PRO A 531 40.54 -19.83 -24.74
CA PRO A 531 39.79 -19.17 -25.81
C PRO A 531 40.63 -18.05 -26.48
N PRO A 532 40.55 -17.89 -27.82
CA PRO A 532 41.16 -16.78 -28.56
C PRO A 532 40.25 -15.55 -28.62
N GLU A 533 40.82 -14.42 -29.08
CA GLU A 533 40.09 -13.16 -29.33
C GLU A 533 39.02 -13.32 -30.44
N PRO A 534 37.86 -12.63 -30.35
CA PRO A 534 36.83 -12.69 -31.37
C PRO A 534 37.06 -11.64 -32.48
N THR A 535 37.66 -12.05 -33.60
CA THR A 535 37.42 -11.40 -34.89
C THR A 535 36.04 -11.75 -35.42
N PHE A 536 35.33 -10.77 -36.01
CA PHE A 536 34.03 -11.01 -36.64
C PHE A 536 34.17 -11.88 -37.91
N GLU A 537 33.72 -13.13 -37.83
CA GLU A 537 33.25 -13.90 -38.99
C GLU A 537 31.78 -14.25 -38.80
N ALA A 538 30.96 -13.95 -39.81
CA ALA A 538 29.54 -14.29 -39.82
C ALA A 538 29.39 -15.75 -40.28
N THR A 539 29.03 -16.65 -39.37
CA THR A 539 28.58 -17.99 -39.74
C THR A 539 27.15 -17.92 -40.27
N ASP A 540 26.92 -18.50 -41.46
CA ASP A 540 25.60 -18.56 -42.10
C ASP A 540 24.59 -19.35 -41.26
N CYS A 541 23.79 -18.63 -40.48
CA CYS A 541 22.58 -19.14 -39.84
C CYS A 541 21.38 -18.69 -40.67
N ASN A 542 20.55 -19.62 -41.16
CA ASN A 542 19.30 -19.24 -41.81
C ASN A 542 18.42 -18.45 -40.82
N ASN A 543 17.93 -17.27 -41.23
CA ASN A 543 17.15 -16.37 -40.35
C ASN A 543 15.97 -17.08 -39.66
N GLU A 544 15.33 -18.05 -40.31
CA GLU A 544 14.23 -18.86 -39.75
C GLU A 544 14.67 -19.78 -38.58
N ASP A 545 15.89 -20.34 -38.59
CA ASP A 545 16.37 -21.25 -37.54
C ASP A 545 16.87 -20.51 -36.28
N PHE A 546 17.48 -19.34 -36.46
CA PHE A 546 17.84 -18.48 -35.33
C PHE A 546 16.57 -17.97 -34.63
N LEU A 547 15.56 -17.55 -35.38
CA LEU A 547 14.28 -17.13 -34.82
C LEU A 547 13.48 -18.28 -34.24
N SER A 548 13.50 -19.48 -34.83
CA SER A 548 12.85 -20.64 -34.21
C SER A 548 13.53 -21.01 -32.88
N THR A 549 14.86 -20.90 -32.77
CA THR A 549 15.59 -21.11 -31.52
C THR A 549 15.27 -20.03 -30.48
N LEU A 550 15.33 -18.75 -30.86
CA LEU A 550 14.95 -17.62 -30.01
C LEU A 550 13.47 -17.70 -29.56
N MET A 551 12.58 -18.19 -30.43
CA MET A 551 11.16 -18.40 -30.13
C MET A 551 10.90 -19.67 -29.31
N ASN A 552 11.73 -20.71 -29.40
CA ASN A 552 11.66 -21.88 -28.52
C ASN A 552 12.09 -21.50 -27.08
N ASP A 553 13.14 -20.68 -26.93
CA ASP A 553 13.51 -20.13 -25.62
C ASP A 553 12.47 -19.12 -25.12
N ALA A 554 11.89 -18.29 -26.02
CA ALA A 554 10.82 -17.36 -25.66
C ALA A 554 9.46 -18.05 -25.37
N THR A 555 9.17 -19.22 -25.94
CA THR A 555 8.00 -20.03 -25.56
C THR A 555 8.27 -20.86 -24.31
N ALA A 556 9.50 -21.31 -24.06
CA ALA A 556 9.86 -21.88 -22.75
C ALA A 556 9.73 -20.83 -21.61
N ILE A 557 10.05 -19.57 -21.89
CA ILE A 557 9.75 -18.43 -21.00
C ILE A 557 8.24 -18.12 -21.02
N GLY A 558 7.57 -18.21 -22.16
CA GLY A 558 6.13 -17.98 -22.34
C GLY A 558 5.25 -18.98 -21.60
N ASP A 559 5.66 -20.25 -21.49
CA ASP A 559 5.02 -21.27 -20.66
C ASP A 559 5.30 -21.02 -19.17
N TYR A 560 6.49 -20.51 -18.83
CA TYR A 560 6.81 -20.04 -17.48
C TYR A 560 5.96 -18.82 -17.08
N VAL A 561 5.69 -17.91 -18.03
CA VAL A 561 4.84 -16.72 -17.87
C VAL A 561 3.36 -17.10 -17.90
N GLY A 562 2.93 -18.06 -18.70
CA GLY A 562 1.55 -18.57 -18.73
C GLY A 562 1.18 -19.34 -17.46
N ALA A 563 2.14 -20.09 -16.89
CA ALA A 563 2.02 -20.67 -15.55
C ALA A 563 1.95 -19.61 -14.44
N ILE A 564 2.48 -18.40 -14.69
CA ILE A 564 2.31 -17.24 -13.81
C ILE A 564 0.93 -16.60 -14.05
N GLU A 565 0.53 -16.32 -15.30
CA GLU A 565 -0.69 -15.56 -15.65
C GLU A 565 -1.99 -16.20 -15.15
N GLN A 566 -2.08 -17.53 -15.03
CA GLN A 566 -3.25 -18.17 -14.43
C GLN A 566 -3.53 -17.73 -12.97
N ASN A 567 -2.56 -17.11 -12.28
CA ASN A 567 -2.68 -16.60 -10.91
C ASN A 567 -2.70 -15.06 -10.78
N TRP A 568 -2.66 -14.27 -11.87
CA TRP A 568 -2.61 -12.79 -11.79
C TRP A 568 -3.84 -12.10 -12.40
N GLN A 569 -4.89 -11.93 -11.58
CA GLN A 569 -5.97 -10.97 -11.87
C GLN A 569 -5.86 -9.74 -10.95
N ASN A 570 -5.11 -8.73 -11.37
CA ASN A 570 -5.05 -7.41 -10.73
C ASN A 570 -5.20 -6.28 -11.77
N PRO A 571 -5.92 -5.18 -11.48
CA PRO A 571 -6.08 -4.07 -12.41
C PRO A 571 -4.80 -3.20 -12.50
N PRO A 572 -4.56 -2.51 -13.63
CA PRO A 572 -3.37 -1.69 -13.83
C PRO A 572 -3.35 -0.47 -12.89
N ARG A 573 -2.19 -0.22 -12.26
CA ARG A 573 -1.95 0.93 -11.36
C ARG A 573 -1.60 2.21 -12.16
N PRO A 574 -1.93 3.41 -11.66
CA PRO A 574 -1.53 4.67 -12.31
C PRO A 574 -0.02 4.90 -12.23
N ILE A 575 0.60 5.16 -13.39
CA ILE A 575 2.05 5.34 -13.55
C ILE A 575 2.48 6.76 -13.13
N TYR A 576 3.40 6.85 -12.16
CA TYR A 576 4.07 8.08 -11.74
C TYR A 576 5.59 7.95 -11.90
N GLY A 577 6.15 8.45 -13.01
CA GLY A 577 7.59 8.48 -13.27
C GLY A 577 8.06 7.62 -14.46
N LEU A 578 9.38 7.53 -14.64
CA LEU A 578 10.00 6.65 -15.64
C LEU A 578 9.65 5.17 -15.30
N PRO A 579 9.29 4.32 -16.27
CA PRO A 579 8.77 2.97 -15.99
C PRO A 579 9.77 2.07 -15.24
N SER A 580 9.28 1.37 -14.21
CA SER A 580 10.01 0.25 -13.60
C SER A 580 10.11 -0.94 -14.58
N PRO A 581 11.01 -1.92 -14.31
CA PRO A 581 10.95 -3.25 -14.93
C PRO A 581 9.53 -3.82 -15.05
N ASP A 582 8.77 -3.80 -13.95
CA ASP A 582 7.43 -4.41 -13.85
C ASP A 582 6.44 -3.74 -14.80
N ASN A 583 6.51 -2.41 -14.94
CA ASN A 583 5.69 -1.67 -15.90
C ASN A 583 6.01 -2.02 -17.35
N SER A 584 7.27 -2.38 -17.64
CA SER A 584 7.66 -2.83 -18.99
C SER A 584 7.15 -4.25 -19.28
N LEU A 585 7.22 -5.14 -18.29
CA LEU A 585 6.74 -6.53 -18.39
C LEU A 585 5.20 -6.60 -18.50
N ASN A 586 4.48 -5.82 -17.69
CA ASN A 586 3.02 -5.73 -17.71
C ASN A 586 2.46 -5.09 -19.00
N ALA A 587 3.24 -4.24 -19.67
CA ALA A 587 2.87 -3.68 -20.96
C ALA A 587 3.02 -4.71 -22.10
N SER A 588 3.98 -5.65 -21.99
CA SER A 588 4.17 -6.72 -22.98
C SER A 588 3.16 -7.86 -22.87
N SER A 589 2.72 -8.26 -21.67
CA SER A 589 1.73 -9.33 -21.50
C SER A 589 0.34 -8.97 -22.07
N GLN A 590 -0.09 -7.71 -21.91
CA GLN A 590 -1.35 -7.23 -22.50
C GLN A 590 -1.42 -7.31 -24.04
N SER A 591 -0.29 -7.47 -24.74
CA SER A 591 -0.27 -7.67 -26.19
C SER A 591 -0.67 -9.09 -26.61
N GLN A 592 -0.36 -10.11 -25.79
CA GLN A 592 -0.55 -11.52 -26.17
C GLN A 592 -2.00 -11.99 -25.97
N SER A 593 -2.72 -11.44 -24.98
CA SER A 593 -4.05 -11.92 -24.60
C SER A 593 -5.22 -11.53 -25.54
N GLN A 594 -4.96 -11.00 -26.74
CA GLN A 594 -6.00 -10.54 -27.69
C GLN A 594 -5.95 -11.24 -29.07
N ALA A 595 -5.14 -12.29 -29.23
CA ALA A 595 -4.83 -12.88 -30.54
C ALA A 595 -5.65 -14.12 -30.97
N GLU A 596 -6.61 -14.63 -30.18
CA GLU A 596 -7.43 -15.79 -30.55
C GLU A 596 -8.80 -15.42 -31.19
N PRO A 597 -9.21 -16.06 -32.30
CA PRO A 597 -10.52 -15.83 -32.93
C PRO A 597 -11.65 -16.71 -32.33
N PRO A 598 -12.90 -16.22 -32.27
CA PRO A 598 -13.98 -16.90 -31.55
C PRO A 598 -14.57 -18.09 -32.33
N ARG A 599 -14.77 -19.22 -31.65
CA ARG A 599 -15.58 -20.36 -32.13
C ARG A 599 -16.81 -20.60 -31.24
N GLY A 600 -18.00 -20.51 -31.85
CA GLY A 600 -19.18 -21.28 -31.45
C GLY A 600 -20.01 -20.74 -30.28
N SER A 601 -21.18 -20.18 -30.60
CA SER A 601 -22.19 -19.75 -29.63
C SER A 601 -23.03 -20.90 -29.06
N PHE A 602 -23.32 -20.88 -27.76
CA PHE A 602 -24.60 -21.35 -27.19
C PHE A 602 -25.06 -20.41 -26.07
N SER A 603 -26.36 -20.43 -25.74
CA SER A 603 -27.07 -19.34 -25.05
C SER A 603 -27.60 -19.71 -23.66
N ALA A 604 -27.82 -18.68 -22.82
CA ALA A 604 -28.38 -18.68 -21.46
C ALA A 604 -27.48 -19.31 -20.37
N THR A 605 -27.48 -18.88 -19.09
CA THR A 605 -28.48 -18.09 -18.34
C THR A 605 -27.82 -17.23 -17.24
N GLN A 606 -28.59 -16.33 -16.61
CA GLN A 606 -28.20 -15.47 -15.48
C GLN A 606 -27.51 -16.21 -14.31
N SER A 607 -26.45 -15.64 -13.72
CA SER A 607 -26.29 -15.47 -12.25
C SER A 607 -24.93 -14.87 -11.81
N ARG A 608 -25.00 -13.72 -11.10
CA ARG A 608 -24.10 -13.24 -10.02
C ARG A 608 -22.58 -13.17 -10.24
N HIS A 609 -22.06 -11.94 -10.38
CA HIS A 609 -20.66 -11.62 -10.09
C HIS A 609 -20.47 -11.11 -8.63
N PRO A 610 -19.34 -11.43 -7.97
CA PRO A 610 -18.89 -10.84 -6.71
C PRO A 610 -18.28 -9.41 -6.91
N PRO A 611 -18.00 -8.66 -5.82
CA PRO A 611 -17.81 -7.20 -5.90
C PRO A 611 -16.37 -6.74 -6.16
N HIS A 612 -16.22 -5.66 -6.93
CA HIS A 612 -14.94 -4.97 -7.17
C HIS A 612 -14.61 -3.96 -6.06
N LEU A 613 -13.39 -4.03 -5.52
CA LEU A 613 -12.79 -2.97 -4.70
C LEU A 613 -12.37 -1.78 -5.58
N ASN A 614 -12.87 -0.59 -5.26
CA ASN A 614 -12.41 0.67 -5.85
C ASN A 614 -11.30 1.28 -5.00
N VAL A 615 -10.05 1.15 -5.43
CA VAL A 615 -8.93 1.95 -4.89
C VAL A 615 -8.97 3.32 -5.58
N THR A 616 -9.51 4.33 -4.90
CA THR A 616 -9.43 5.73 -5.34
C THR A 616 -8.18 6.38 -4.76
N SER A 617 -7.43 7.07 -5.62
CA SER A 617 -6.15 7.70 -5.26
C SER A 617 -6.38 9.18 -4.97
N ASP A 618 -6.42 9.54 -3.70
CA ASP A 618 -6.37 10.92 -3.22
C ASP A 618 -5.31 10.98 -2.11
N ILE A 619 -4.10 11.45 -2.44
CA ILE A 619 -3.03 11.75 -1.47
C ILE A 619 -2.81 13.27 -1.52
N GLU A 620 -3.42 13.99 -0.59
CA GLU A 620 -3.17 15.41 -0.40
C GLU A 620 -1.97 15.61 0.54
N PHE A 621 -1.03 16.45 0.11
CA PHE A 621 0.03 16.98 0.97
C PHE A 621 -0.58 18.09 1.84
N ASN A 622 -0.35 18.06 3.16
CA ASN A 622 -0.63 19.20 4.04
C ASN A 622 0.65 19.72 4.69
N GLU A 623 0.83 21.04 4.65
CA GLU A 623 1.90 21.76 5.33
C GLU A 623 1.65 21.78 6.85
N VAL A 624 2.71 21.57 7.64
CA VAL A 624 2.65 21.71 9.10
C VAL A 624 2.99 23.14 9.49
N VAL A 625 1.99 23.90 9.94
CA VAL A 625 2.17 25.22 10.54
C VAL A 625 2.54 25.06 12.00
N PHE A 626 3.77 25.44 12.38
CA PHE A 626 4.19 25.47 13.79
C PHE A 626 3.61 26.70 14.51
N THR A 627 2.73 26.47 15.47
CA THR A 627 2.37 27.47 16.48
C THR A 627 3.34 27.38 17.67
N GLN A 628 3.95 28.52 18.02
CA GLN A 628 4.75 28.65 19.24
C GLN A 628 3.83 28.79 20.46
N ASP A 629 3.92 27.90 21.47
CA ASP A 629 4.07 28.37 22.84
C ASP A 629 4.56 27.33 23.88
N LYS A 630 5.45 27.82 24.76
CA LYS A 630 5.79 27.38 26.13
C LYS A 630 5.93 25.89 26.48
N ALA A 631 7.19 25.46 26.58
CA ALA A 631 7.62 24.24 27.26
C ALA A 631 7.35 24.27 28.78
N ALA A 632 6.91 23.15 29.32
CA ALA A 632 7.12 22.76 30.72
C ALA A 632 8.07 21.53 30.72
N ALA A 633 9.22 21.65 31.38
CA ALA A 633 10.25 20.63 31.31
C ALA A 633 9.95 19.42 32.21
N VAL A 634 9.71 18.26 31.60
CA VAL A 634 9.83 16.96 32.26
C VAL A 634 11.12 16.31 31.76
N GLN A 635 12.08 16.09 32.66
CA GLN A 635 13.33 15.40 32.34
C GLN A 635 13.10 13.89 32.30
N THR A 636 12.74 13.36 31.13
CA THR A 636 12.86 11.92 30.85
C THR A 636 14.33 11.59 30.60
N GLN A 637 14.92 10.78 31.48
CA GLN A 637 16.27 10.24 31.28
C GLN A 637 16.24 9.21 30.15
N THR A 638 16.86 9.52 29.01
CA THR A 638 17.15 8.53 27.96
C THR A 638 18.16 7.49 28.47
N PRO A 639 17.97 6.19 28.19
CA PRO A 639 19.00 5.20 28.45
C PRO A 639 20.23 5.52 27.59
N ALA A 640 21.39 5.70 28.23
CA ALA A 640 22.62 6.06 27.53
C ALA A 640 23.02 4.94 26.53
N CYS A 641 23.31 5.32 25.29
CA CYS A 641 23.94 4.39 24.34
C CYS A 641 25.37 4.11 24.83
N ASP A 642 25.68 2.83 25.00
CA ASP A 642 26.99 2.40 25.49
C ASP A 642 28.04 2.58 24.39
N ALA A 643 28.89 3.61 24.50
CA ALA A 643 29.86 3.98 23.47
C ALA A 643 30.79 2.82 23.07
N SER A 644 31.03 1.87 23.99
CA SER A 644 31.71 0.61 23.73
C SER A 644 31.10 -0.18 22.57
N ALA A 645 29.76 -0.22 22.45
CA ALA A 645 29.06 -0.95 21.40
C ALA A 645 29.36 -0.39 19.99
N LEU A 646 29.50 0.93 19.84
CA LEU A 646 29.82 1.58 18.57
C LEU A 646 31.29 1.39 18.14
N LEU A 647 32.14 0.87 19.04
CA LEU A 647 33.57 0.65 18.81
C LEU A 647 33.93 -0.81 18.48
N LYS A 648 32.95 -1.73 18.47
CA LYS A 648 33.14 -3.16 18.18
C LYS A 648 33.85 -3.45 16.86
N PHE A 649 33.80 -2.56 15.86
CA PHE A 649 34.56 -2.72 14.63
C PHE A 649 36.08 -2.82 14.87
N ARG A 650 36.62 -2.23 15.94
CA ARG A 650 38.04 -2.30 16.32
C ARG A 650 38.52 -3.72 16.57
N GLU A 651 37.64 -4.59 17.09
CA GLU A 651 37.93 -6.00 17.41
C GLU A 651 37.84 -6.90 16.17
N LEU A 652 37.11 -6.45 15.14
CA LEU A 652 36.79 -7.23 13.95
C LEU A 652 37.72 -6.96 12.76
N MET A 653 38.37 -5.80 12.70
CA MET A 653 39.18 -5.39 11.56
C MET A 653 40.33 -4.45 11.94
N SER A 654 41.44 -4.52 11.21
CA SER A 654 42.58 -3.63 11.42
C SER A 654 42.32 -2.22 10.89
N LEU A 655 43.06 -1.23 11.39
CA LEU A 655 43.02 0.14 10.85
C LEU A 655 43.33 0.18 9.33
N LYS A 656 44.14 -0.76 8.81
CA LYS A 656 44.41 -0.89 7.37
C LYS A 656 43.17 -1.30 6.60
N ASP A 657 42.37 -2.23 7.15
CA ASP A 657 41.13 -2.70 6.55
C ASP A 657 40.04 -1.63 6.62
N VAL A 658 39.90 -0.95 7.75
CA VAL A 658 39.01 0.22 7.92
C VAL A 658 39.27 1.27 6.85
N ARG A 659 40.54 1.69 6.67
CA ARG A 659 40.89 2.69 5.64
C ARG A 659 40.63 2.20 4.21
N ARG A 660 40.85 0.91 3.93
CA ARG A 660 40.53 0.30 2.64
C ARG A 660 39.02 0.30 2.38
N LEU A 661 38.21 -0.08 3.36
CA LEU A 661 36.74 -0.12 3.28
C LEU A 661 36.13 1.28 3.15
N LEU A 662 36.70 2.29 3.81
CA LEU A 662 36.35 3.70 3.58
C LEU A 662 36.69 4.17 2.16
N GLY A 663 37.80 3.68 1.58
CA GLY A 663 38.11 3.87 0.16
C GLY A 663 37.06 3.24 -0.77
N VAL A 664 36.56 2.04 -0.44
CA VAL A 664 35.46 1.40 -1.19
C VAL A 664 34.15 2.18 -1.03
N TYR A 665 33.83 2.72 0.15
CA TYR A 665 32.69 3.62 0.33
C TYR A 665 32.79 4.86 -0.58
N GLN A 666 33.96 5.47 -0.67
CA GLN A 666 34.21 6.61 -1.55
C GLN A 666 33.98 6.24 -3.03
N GLU A 667 34.56 5.12 -3.47
CA GLU A 667 34.40 4.59 -4.83
C GLU A 667 32.93 4.31 -5.18
N VAL A 668 32.14 3.76 -4.25
CA VAL A 668 30.76 3.31 -4.51
C VAL A 668 29.75 4.46 -4.42
N ILE A 669 29.90 5.32 -3.42
CA ILE A 669 28.92 6.36 -3.08
C ILE A 669 29.56 7.74 -3.08
N GLY A 670 30.68 7.95 -2.37
CA GLY A 670 31.23 9.29 -2.13
C GLY A 670 31.54 10.09 -3.40
N ASP A 671 32.04 9.44 -4.46
CA ASP A 671 32.36 10.07 -5.75
C ASP A 671 31.11 10.51 -6.55
N LEU A 672 29.95 9.91 -6.27
CA LEU A 672 28.67 10.25 -6.88
C LEU A 672 27.84 11.18 -5.97
N HIS A 673 27.90 10.94 -4.67
CA HIS A 673 27.07 11.54 -3.63
C HIS A 673 27.96 11.78 -2.39
N PRO A 674 28.60 12.97 -2.28
CA PRO A 674 29.53 13.32 -1.20
C PRO A 674 28.77 13.64 0.09
N ILE A 675 28.15 12.63 0.68
CA ILE A 675 27.27 12.78 1.84
C ILE A 675 28.08 13.03 3.13
N VAL A 676 29.37 12.66 3.12
CA VAL A 676 30.33 12.84 4.22
C VAL A 676 31.68 13.26 3.68
N ASP A 677 32.46 14.00 4.47
CA ASP A 677 33.88 14.20 4.21
C ASP A 677 34.66 12.92 4.55
N ILE A 678 35.26 12.31 3.53
CA ILE A 678 35.98 11.04 3.70
C ILE A 678 37.32 11.18 4.41
N ASP A 679 37.99 12.34 4.31
CA ASP A 679 39.25 12.61 5.00
C ASP A 679 39.01 12.87 6.49
N GLU A 680 37.88 13.49 6.82
CA GLU A 680 37.41 13.62 8.20
C GLU A 680 37.06 12.24 8.80
N VAL A 681 36.26 11.43 8.09
CA VAL A 681 35.89 10.07 8.54
C VAL A 681 37.14 9.17 8.66
N GLN A 682 38.12 9.27 7.75
CA GLN A 682 39.40 8.56 7.87
C GLN A 682 40.24 9.04 9.07
N THR A 683 40.15 10.31 9.44
CA THR A 683 40.88 10.86 10.59
C THR A 683 40.23 10.43 11.90
N ARG A 684 38.89 10.49 12.01
CA ARG A 684 38.11 9.93 13.12
C ARG A 684 38.35 8.42 13.29
N ALA A 685 38.41 7.68 12.17
CA ALA A 685 38.77 6.27 12.16
C ALA A 685 40.19 6.02 12.69
N ARG A 686 41.17 6.87 12.38
CA ARG A 686 42.53 6.77 12.92
C ARG A 686 42.56 6.98 14.43
N ASN A 687 41.88 8.02 14.92
CA ASN A 687 41.80 8.35 16.34
C ASN A 687 41.16 7.22 17.17
N CYS A 688 40.31 6.39 16.54
CA CYS A 688 39.77 5.20 17.18
C CYS A 688 40.81 4.09 17.47
N TYR A 689 41.97 4.05 16.81
CA TYR A 689 42.99 3.01 17.05
C TYR A 689 44.22 3.52 17.81
N THR A 690 44.27 4.81 18.20
CA THR A 690 45.45 5.40 18.85
C THR A 690 45.50 5.28 20.37
N ASP A 691 44.41 4.88 21.02
CA ASP A 691 44.26 4.93 22.49
C ASP A 691 44.62 3.61 23.20
N GLY A 692 45.59 2.87 22.65
CA GLY A 692 45.88 1.48 23.04
C GLY A 692 47.20 1.19 23.75
N ASP A 693 48.22 2.07 23.68
CA ASP A 693 49.61 1.64 23.96
C ASP A 693 50.56 2.70 24.57
N SER A 694 50.05 3.87 25.01
CA SER A 694 50.92 4.90 25.63
C SER A 694 51.04 4.74 27.15
N THR A 695 51.98 3.91 27.58
CA THR A 695 52.55 4.00 28.94
C THR A 695 53.69 5.03 28.98
N THR A 696 53.38 6.29 28.70
CA THR A 696 54.39 7.37 28.75
C THR A 696 53.79 8.68 29.27
N TRP A 697 54.34 9.17 30.38
CA TRP A 697 54.16 10.55 30.82
C TRP A 697 54.82 11.48 29.80
N GLU A 698 54.12 12.51 29.32
CA GLU A 698 54.73 13.85 29.16
C GLU A 698 53.69 14.96 28.94
N PHE A 699 54.12 16.20 29.23
CA PHE A 699 53.30 17.41 29.14
C PHE A 699 53.23 17.93 27.68
N PHE A 700 52.19 18.73 27.38
CA PHE A 700 51.99 19.53 26.16
C PHE A 700 51.47 18.81 24.89
N THR A 701 50.16 18.53 24.86
CA THR A 701 49.33 18.63 23.65
C THR A 701 47.89 19.04 24.03
N GLU A 702 47.18 19.67 23.10
CA GLU A 702 45.76 20.07 23.26
C GLU A 702 44.85 18.85 23.47
N PRO A 703 43.69 18.99 24.15
CA PRO A 703 42.79 17.88 24.41
C PRO A 703 42.26 17.27 23.11
N VAL A 704 42.52 15.98 22.92
CA VAL A 704 41.92 15.20 21.81
C VAL A 704 40.41 15.11 22.06
N GLU A 705 39.62 15.73 21.19
CA GLU A 705 38.15 15.63 21.27
C GLU A 705 37.70 14.18 21.13
N VAL A 706 36.94 13.71 22.12
CA VAL A 706 36.29 12.40 22.09
C VAL A 706 35.19 12.44 21.04
N ALA A 707 35.31 11.60 19.99
CA ALA A 707 34.35 11.54 18.89
C ALA A 707 32.92 11.33 19.40
N SER A 708 31.96 12.08 18.85
CA SER A 708 30.57 11.99 19.30
C SER A 708 29.91 10.68 18.86
N GLU A 709 28.79 10.33 19.51
CA GLU A 709 27.95 9.19 19.13
C GLU A 709 27.57 9.23 17.63
N ASP A 710 27.21 10.42 17.13
CA ASP A 710 26.84 10.61 15.72
C ASP A 710 28.01 10.36 14.77
N ASP A 711 29.23 10.77 15.15
CA ASP A 711 30.43 10.58 14.33
C ASP A 711 30.81 9.10 14.23
N LEU A 712 30.63 8.35 15.32
CA LEU A 712 30.81 6.91 15.35
C LEU A 712 29.72 6.18 14.54
N LEU A 713 28.47 6.66 14.56
CA LEU A 713 27.40 6.13 13.71
C LEU A 713 27.67 6.34 12.22
N ILE A 714 28.13 7.54 11.84
CA ILE A 714 28.51 7.87 10.46
C ILE A 714 29.67 6.96 9.99
N LEU A 715 30.72 6.81 10.81
CA LEU A 715 31.85 5.92 10.53
C LEU A 715 31.41 4.47 10.33
N ASN A 716 30.60 3.92 11.25
CA ASN A 716 30.12 2.54 11.14
C ASN A 716 29.22 2.34 9.91
N LEU A 717 28.36 3.31 9.57
CA LEU A 717 27.52 3.24 8.37
C LEU A 717 28.33 3.28 7.07
N ALA A 718 29.37 4.12 6.98
CA ALA A 718 30.29 4.14 5.84
C ALA A 718 31.05 2.80 5.72
N LEU A 719 31.53 2.24 6.84
CA LEU A 719 32.19 0.93 6.86
C LEU A 719 31.26 -0.21 6.42
N LEU A 720 29.99 -0.18 6.81
CA LEU A 720 28.99 -1.19 6.41
C LEU A 720 28.69 -1.17 4.90
N ILE A 721 28.64 0.02 4.28
CA ILE A 721 28.51 0.16 2.82
C ILE A 721 29.78 -0.39 2.13
N GLY A 722 30.97 -0.04 2.64
CA GLY A 722 32.24 -0.55 2.13
C GLY A 722 32.39 -2.08 2.27
N LEU A 723 31.98 -2.66 3.40
CA LEU A 723 32.00 -4.11 3.65
C LEU A 723 31.10 -4.86 2.67
N HIS A 724 29.90 -4.32 2.44
CA HIS A 724 28.93 -4.93 1.57
C HIS A 724 29.40 -4.95 0.11
N ALA A 725 29.91 -3.81 -0.40
CA ALA A 725 30.43 -3.70 -1.76
C ALA A 725 31.64 -4.62 -2.05
N ASP A 726 32.37 -5.01 -1.02
CA ASP A 726 33.64 -5.75 -1.06
C ASP A 726 33.43 -7.29 -0.99
N ALA A 727 32.17 -7.75 -0.98
CA ALA A 727 31.66 -9.08 -1.39
C ALA A 727 32.51 -10.33 -1.05
N THR A 728 33.21 -10.32 0.09
CA THR A 728 34.07 -11.43 0.51
C THR A 728 33.34 -12.26 1.57
N PRO A 729 33.18 -13.60 1.42
CA PRO A 729 32.34 -14.41 2.31
C PRO A 729 32.67 -14.28 3.81
N SER A 730 33.95 -14.12 4.16
CA SER A 730 34.41 -13.96 5.56
C SER A 730 34.02 -12.63 6.21
N LYS A 731 33.50 -11.66 5.45
CA LYS A 731 33.17 -10.29 5.93
C LYS A 731 31.70 -10.14 6.33
N HIS A 732 30.81 -11.06 5.92
CA HIS A 732 29.39 -11.01 6.28
C HIS A 732 29.14 -11.16 7.79
N GLU A 733 29.98 -11.94 8.49
CA GLU A 733 29.91 -12.06 9.95
C GLU A 733 30.22 -10.73 10.64
N SER A 734 31.33 -10.07 10.25
CA SER A 734 31.68 -8.73 10.73
C SER A 734 30.60 -7.69 10.40
N GLU A 735 29.99 -7.78 9.21
CA GLU A 735 28.90 -6.91 8.78
C GLU A 735 27.62 -7.08 9.62
N SER A 736 27.34 -8.30 10.10
CA SER A 736 26.21 -8.56 11.02
C SER A 736 26.46 -7.99 12.40
N ILE A 737 27.64 -8.25 12.97
CA ILE A 737 28.00 -7.79 14.33
C ILE A 737 27.99 -6.25 14.40
N ILE A 738 28.55 -5.57 13.40
CA ILE A 738 28.54 -4.11 13.34
C ILE A 738 27.10 -3.57 13.14
N ARG A 739 26.29 -4.21 12.28
CA ARG A 739 24.87 -3.84 12.10
C ARG A 739 24.08 -3.90 13.41
N GLU A 740 24.19 -5.01 14.13
CA GLU A 740 23.46 -5.25 15.38
C GLU A 740 23.88 -4.25 16.47
N SER A 741 25.17 -3.88 16.51
CA SER A 741 25.68 -2.91 17.49
C SER A 741 25.14 -1.49 17.32
N ILE A 742 24.95 -1.01 16.08
CA ILE A 742 24.51 0.36 15.81
C ILE A 742 22.99 0.52 15.69
N GLN A 743 22.26 -0.58 15.48
CA GLN A 743 20.82 -0.56 15.23
C GLN A 743 19.98 0.16 16.31
N PRO A 744 20.24 0.00 17.63
CA PRO A 744 19.47 0.71 18.67
C PRO A 744 19.65 2.24 18.61
N ALA A 745 20.90 2.69 18.43
CA ALA A 745 21.23 4.11 18.34
C ALA A 745 20.59 4.76 17.10
N ILE A 746 20.65 4.10 15.93
CA ILE A 746 19.95 4.60 14.73
C ILE A 746 18.43 4.66 14.92
N SER A 747 17.82 3.69 15.61
CA SER A 747 16.39 3.75 15.94
C SER A 747 16.07 4.94 16.85
N SER A 748 16.95 5.27 17.80
CA SER A 748 16.82 6.47 18.64
C SER A 748 16.92 7.77 17.83
N LYS A 749 17.89 7.90 16.92
CA LYS A 749 18.03 9.09 16.05
C LYS A 749 16.83 9.30 15.12
N LEU A 750 16.16 8.23 14.69
CA LEU A 750 14.92 8.30 13.91
C LEU A 750 13.68 8.73 14.71
N ALA A 751 13.70 8.55 16.03
CA ALA A 751 12.64 8.97 16.95
C ALA A 751 12.96 10.31 17.65
N ALA A 752 14.05 10.99 17.27
CA ALA A 752 14.48 12.21 17.91
C ALA A 752 13.56 13.39 17.54
N PRO A 753 13.07 14.19 18.53
CA PRO A 753 12.14 15.29 18.28
C PRO A 753 12.80 16.56 17.70
N ARG A 754 14.09 16.51 17.34
CA ARG A 754 14.85 17.60 16.73
C ARG A 754 15.76 17.05 15.63
N SER A 755 15.58 17.55 14.42
CA SER A 755 16.48 17.28 13.31
C SER A 755 17.86 17.93 13.52
N THR A 756 18.91 17.23 13.10
CA THR A 756 20.30 17.72 13.07
C THR A 756 20.94 17.32 11.74
N MET A 757 21.99 18.03 11.30
CA MET A 757 22.69 17.71 10.05
C MET A 757 23.28 16.28 10.07
N ASN A 758 23.88 15.87 11.19
CA ASN A 758 24.32 14.49 11.38
C ASN A 758 23.17 13.49 11.32
N GLY A 759 21.99 13.84 11.84
CA GLY A 759 20.77 13.05 11.70
C GLY A 759 20.37 12.84 10.23
N VAL A 760 20.37 13.90 9.41
CA VAL A 760 20.10 13.81 7.96
C VAL A 760 21.09 12.84 7.28
N ILE A 761 22.38 12.97 7.60
CA ILE A 761 23.46 12.13 7.07
C ILE A 761 23.26 10.66 7.48
N ILE A 762 23.05 10.39 8.77
CA ILE A 762 22.83 9.03 9.33
C ILE A 762 21.62 8.36 8.66
N VAL A 763 20.52 9.09 8.48
CA VAL A 763 19.32 8.61 7.78
C VAL A 763 19.66 8.25 6.33
N LEU A 764 20.34 9.13 5.59
CA LEU A 764 20.65 8.93 4.17
C LEU A 764 21.62 7.76 3.96
N LEU A 765 22.68 7.63 4.78
CA LEU A 765 23.62 6.50 4.72
C LEU A 765 22.93 5.16 5.06
N LYS A 766 22.01 5.14 6.04
CA LYS A 766 21.21 3.94 6.38
C LYS A 766 20.40 3.45 5.18
N VAL A 767 19.84 4.36 4.38
CA VAL A 767 19.09 4.01 3.17
C VAL A 767 19.96 3.36 2.13
N ILE A 768 21.10 3.98 1.84
CA ILE A 768 22.00 3.55 0.78
C ILE A 768 22.48 2.12 1.02
N ARG A 769 22.83 1.77 2.26
CA ARG A 769 23.14 0.37 2.62
C ARG A 769 21.95 -0.58 2.38
N ARG A 770 20.73 -0.16 2.73
CA ARG A 770 19.53 -1.02 2.65
C ARG A 770 19.14 -1.40 1.22
N LEU A 771 19.60 -0.65 0.22
CA LEU A 771 19.42 -0.96 -1.20
C LEU A 771 20.47 -1.91 -1.78
N GLN A 772 21.65 -1.97 -1.17
CA GLN A 772 22.74 -2.83 -1.63
C GLN A 772 22.47 -4.30 -1.27
N PHE A 773 21.75 -4.56 -0.17
CA PHE A 773 21.44 -5.89 0.35
C PHE A 773 20.08 -6.43 -0.15
N PRO A 774 20.03 -7.34 -1.15
CA PRO A 774 18.94 -8.31 -1.24
C PRO A 774 19.00 -9.25 -0.03
N ILE A 775 17.86 -9.66 0.53
CA ILE A 775 17.84 -10.48 1.75
C ILE A 775 18.27 -11.92 1.42
N TRP A 776 19.56 -12.19 1.53
CA TRP A 776 20.17 -13.51 1.30
C TRP A 776 20.97 -14.02 2.51
N HIS A 777 20.37 -13.93 3.70
CA HIS A 777 20.88 -14.61 4.89
C HIS A 777 19.75 -15.07 5.82
N ASN A 778 19.01 -16.08 5.35
CA ASN A 778 18.46 -17.19 6.16
C ASN A 778 17.69 -18.23 5.30
N PHE A 779 18.16 -18.50 4.08
CA PHE A 779 17.61 -19.56 3.23
C PHE A 779 18.74 -20.34 2.53
N SER A 780 18.99 -21.55 3.01
CA SER A 780 19.73 -22.57 2.27
C SER A 780 18.96 -23.88 2.44
N GLN A 781 18.41 -24.39 1.33
CA GLN A 781 17.29 -25.35 1.27
C GLN A 781 15.98 -24.71 1.77
N VAL A 782 14.92 -24.52 0.99
CA VAL A 782 14.45 -25.21 -0.25
C VAL A 782 14.11 -24.17 -1.34
N GLY A 783 14.14 -24.57 -2.62
CA GLY A 783 13.92 -23.70 -3.79
C GLY A 783 12.46 -23.26 -4.07
N GLN A 784 12.30 -22.47 -5.14
CA GLN A 784 11.09 -21.72 -5.57
C GLN A 784 10.65 -20.59 -4.61
N GLY A 785 11.16 -19.35 -4.71
CA GLY A 785 12.18 -18.84 -5.64
C GLY A 785 11.65 -18.23 -6.95
N ALA A 786 10.85 -17.15 -6.88
CA ALA A 786 10.61 -16.26 -8.03
C ALA A 786 10.13 -14.83 -7.66
N TYR A 787 9.23 -14.67 -6.67
CA TYR A 787 8.49 -13.40 -6.49
C TYR A 787 9.03 -12.46 -5.41
N ASP A 788 9.51 -12.99 -4.27
CA ASP A 788 10.06 -12.16 -3.18
C ASP A 788 11.40 -11.48 -3.55
N PHE A 789 12.01 -11.86 -4.67
CA PHE A 789 13.31 -11.36 -5.10
C PHE A 789 13.28 -9.90 -5.61
N PHE A 790 12.15 -9.41 -6.11
CA PHE A 790 12.10 -8.15 -6.86
C PHE A 790 11.57 -6.93 -6.07
N ASN A 791 10.94 -7.11 -4.90
CA ASN A 791 10.02 -6.08 -4.38
C ASN A 791 10.45 -5.29 -3.12
N ASP A 792 11.32 -5.80 -2.22
CA ASP A 792 11.32 -5.30 -0.81
C ASP A 792 12.55 -4.49 -0.33
N THR A 793 13.06 -3.58 -1.17
CA THR A 793 13.95 -2.48 -0.73
C THR A 793 13.62 -1.06 -1.25
N PRO A 794 13.07 -0.82 -2.48
CA PRO A 794 13.02 0.53 -3.03
C PRO A 794 11.98 1.42 -2.35
N GLN A 795 10.84 0.87 -1.90
CA GLN A 795 9.83 1.63 -1.16
C GLN A 795 10.36 2.12 0.20
N SER A 796 11.16 1.30 0.90
CA SER A 796 11.80 1.71 2.15
C SER A 796 12.83 2.80 1.92
N ALA A 797 13.58 2.74 0.82
CA ALA A 797 14.55 3.77 0.48
C ALA A 797 13.87 5.10 0.18
N TRP A 798 12.82 5.07 -0.63
CA TRP A 798 11.98 6.21 -0.96
C TRP A 798 11.42 6.92 0.29
N ARG A 799 10.79 6.19 1.22
CA ARG A 799 10.22 6.78 2.46
C ARG A 799 11.27 7.49 3.32
N MET A 800 12.43 6.87 3.45
CA MET A 800 13.52 7.36 4.31
C MET A 800 14.28 8.52 3.65
N CYS A 801 14.37 8.58 2.32
CA CYS A 801 14.84 9.74 1.57
C CYS A 801 13.92 10.95 1.77
N GLY A 802 12.61 10.73 1.70
CA GLY A 802 11.61 11.72 2.08
C GLY A 802 11.78 12.22 3.52
N THR A 803 12.16 11.33 4.44
CA THR A 803 12.44 11.72 5.83
C THR A 803 13.70 12.56 5.92
N ALA A 804 14.82 12.15 5.31
CA ALA A 804 16.06 12.94 5.28
C ALA A 804 15.85 14.34 4.67
N GLY A 805 15.10 14.46 3.58
CA GLY A 805 14.78 15.75 2.97
C GLY A 805 13.85 16.61 3.83
N ARG A 806 12.84 16.03 4.53
CA ARG A 806 12.01 16.76 5.49
C ARG A 806 12.83 17.28 6.69
N MET A 807 13.71 16.45 7.25
CA MET A 807 14.65 16.88 8.30
C MET A 807 15.55 18.04 7.83
N LEU A 808 15.96 18.04 6.56
CA LEU A 808 16.72 19.14 5.95
C LEU A 808 15.87 20.40 5.70
N MET A 809 14.57 20.24 5.42
CA MET A 809 13.61 21.34 5.33
C MET A 809 13.36 21.98 6.71
N GLU A 810 13.18 21.19 7.76
CA GLU A 810 13.04 21.64 9.16
C GLU A 810 14.24 22.47 9.64
N LEU A 811 15.44 22.14 9.17
CA LEU A 811 16.67 22.90 9.41
C LEU A 811 16.78 24.21 8.59
N GLY A 812 15.78 24.54 7.76
CA GLY A 812 15.71 25.78 6.98
C GLY A 812 16.49 25.79 5.66
N PHE A 813 17.37 24.81 5.42
CA PHE A 813 18.26 24.77 4.25
C PHE A 813 17.56 24.64 2.88
N HIS A 814 16.25 24.38 2.88
CA HIS A 814 15.44 24.37 1.67
C HIS A 814 15.26 25.76 1.04
N ASN A 815 15.37 26.83 1.84
CA ASN A 815 15.36 28.20 1.35
C ASN A 815 16.80 28.66 1.02
N GLY A 816 17.09 28.86 -0.27
CA GLY A 816 18.43 29.22 -0.75
C GLY A 816 19.02 30.51 -0.16
N VAL A 817 18.18 31.42 0.36
CA VAL A 817 18.63 32.65 1.05
C VAL A 817 19.12 32.34 2.46
N MET A 818 18.40 31.49 3.21
CA MET A 818 18.78 31.11 4.58
C MET A 818 20.08 30.29 4.61
N SER A 819 20.32 29.48 3.57
CA SER A 819 21.58 28.74 3.40
C SER A 819 22.81 29.65 3.16
N GLU A 820 22.62 30.92 2.79
CA GLU A 820 23.71 31.90 2.69
C GLU A 820 23.92 32.67 4.01
N ASP A 821 22.85 32.96 4.76
CA ASP A 821 22.89 33.71 6.02
C ASP A 821 23.28 32.85 7.25
N MET A 822 23.00 31.54 7.24
CA MET A 822 23.27 30.65 8.39
C MET A 822 24.65 29.97 8.37
N LEU A 823 25.45 30.13 7.31
CA LEU A 823 26.70 29.39 7.10
C LEU A 823 27.87 30.32 6.73
N ASP A 824 28.68 30.66 7.72
CA ASP A 824 29.84 31.55 7.58
C ASP A 824 30.84 31.06 6.52
N SER A 825 31.11 29.74 6.49
CA SER A 825 32.12 29.15 5.60
C SER A 825 31.59 28.81 4.20
N ARG A 826 32.41 29.09 3.18
CA ARG A 826 32.16 28.64 1.80
C ARG A 826 32.27 27.11 1.66
N ALA A 827 33.03 26.43 2.52
CA ALA A 827 33.14 24.97 2.52
C ALA A 827 31.82 24.31 2.94
N GLN A 828 31.33 24.66 4.14
CA GLN A 828 30.05 24.20 4.69
C GLN A 828 28.87 24.46 3.73
N ARG A 829 28.81 25.63 3.08
CA ARG A 829 27.81 25.90 2.04
C ARG A 829 27.91 24.92 0.87
N THR A 830 29.12 24.58 0.41
CA THR A 830 29.33 23.62 -0.68
C THR A 830 28.88 22.21 -0.28
N GLU A 831 29.15 21.79 0.96
CA GLU A 831 28.69 20.50 1.52
C GLU A 831 27.16 20.41 1.59
N VAL A 832 26.49 21.44 2.12
CA VAL A 832 25.02 21.51 2.18
C VAL A 832 24.41 21.49 0.78
N TRP A 833 24.94 22.26 -0.18
CA TRP A 833 24.48 22.19 -1.58
C TRP A 833 24.64 20.79 -2.18
N ALA A 834 25.73 20.09 -1.89
CA ALA A 834 25.97 18.73 -2.39
C ALA A 834 25.06 17.67 -1.74
N LEU A 835 24.75 17.84 -0.45
CA LEU A 835 23.78 17.01 0.29
C LEU A 835 22.35 17.21 -0.23
N MET A 836 21.90 18.47 -0.38
CA MET A 836 20.61 18.81 -1.01
C MET A 836 20.50 18.21 -2.41
N SER A 837 21.53 18.40 -3.25
CA SER A 837 21.59 17.85 -4.60
C SER A 837 21.47 16.33 -4.59
N SER A 838 22.17 15.67 -3.67
CA SER A 838 22.12 14.21 -3.51
C SER A 838 20.73 13.74 -3.10
N ILE A 839 20.06 14.39 -2.15
CA ILE A 839 18.68 14.05 -1.75
C ILE A 839 17.70 14.19 -2.92
N VAL A 840 17.75 15.30 -3.68
CA VAL A 840 16.86 15.51 -4.84
C VAL A 840 17.11 14.47 -5.94
N ILE A 841 18.38 14.10 -6.20
CA ILE A 841 18.73 13.09 -7.19
C ILE A 841 18.29 11.68 -6.75
N LEU A 842 18.50 11.34 -5.49
CA LEU A 842 18.13 10.03 -4.94
C LEU A 842 16.61 9.87 -4.79
N ASP A 843 15.87 10.92 -4.39
CA ASP A 843 14.40 10.91 -4.40
C ASP A 843 13.85 10.61 -5.80
N ARG A 844 14.35 11.30 -6.83
CA ARG A 844 13.93 11.06 -8.23
C ARG A 844 14.22 9.62 -8.67
N GLN A 845 15.40 9.07 -8.33
CA GLN A 845 15.79 7.72 -8.70
C GLN A 845 14.98 6.65 -7.95
N TRP A 846 14.79 6.80 -6.64
CA TRP A 846 14.08 5.82 -5.83
C TRP A 846 12.55 5.90 -6.00
N SER A 847 11.98 7.06 -6.31
CA SER A 847 10.60 7.17 -6.81
C SER A 847 10.39 6.37 -8.10
N ALA A 848 11.27 6.55 -9.09
CA ALA A 848 11.17 5.82 -10.36
C ALA A 848 11.37 4.31 -10.16
N ALA A 849 12.33 3.89 -9.33
CA ALA A 849 12.56 2.48 -9.02
C ALA A 849 11.42 1.84 -8.23
N ALA A 850 10.75 2.59 -7.33
CA ALA A 850 9.62 2.10 -6.54
C ALA A 850 8.25 2.23 -7.25
N GLY A 851 8.18 2.92 -8.40
CA GLY A 851 6.91 3.27 -9.05
C GLY A 851 6.04 4.24 -8.24
N LEU A 852 6.65 5.05 -7.36
CA LEU A 852 5.96 5.95 -6.42
C LEU A 852 6.12 7.43 -6.83
N PRO A 853 5.19 8.31 -6.43
CA PRO A 853 5.36 9.76 -6.55
C PRO A 853 6.66 10.26 -5.91
N ARG A 854 7.13 11.45 -6.30
CA ARG A 854 8.28 12.12 -5.65
C ARG A 854 7.90 12.60 -4.25
N ASN A 855 8.84 12.54 -3.29
CA ASN A 855 8.62 13.22 -2.00
C ASN A 855 8.64 14.75 -2.18
N PHE A 856 9.44 15.25 -3.13
CA PHE A 856 9.66 16.69 -3.32
C PHE A 856 9.30 17.15 -4.74
N GLN A 857 8.65 18.31 -4.84
CA GLN A 857 8.43 19.01 -6.10
C GLN A 857 9.64 19.89 -6.45
N GLU A 858 9.80 20.31 -7.71
CA GLU A 858 10.95 21.15 -8.14
C GLU A 858 11.05 22.47 -7.36
N SER A 859 9.92 23.00 -6.86
CA SER A 859 9.85 24.21 -6.03
C SER A 859 10.11 24.00 -4.54
N ALA A 860 10.17 22.75 -4.05
CA ALA A 860 10.29 22.46 -2.61
C ALA A 860 11.70 22.77 -2.06
N PHE A 861 12.71 22.79 -2.93
CA PHE A 861 14.04 23.31 -2.63
C PHE A 861 14.28 24.53 -3.53
N GLY A 862 14.85 25.60 -2.98
CA GLY A 862 15.23 26.79 -3.74
C GLY A 862 16.18 26.46 -4.89
N PRO A 863 16.30 27.35 -5.89
CA PRO A 863 17.06 27.08 -7.12
C PRO A 863 18.53 26.77 -6.81
N ILE A 864 18.88 25.48 -6.79
CA ILE A 864 20.22 25.00 -6.48
C ILE A 864 21.23 25.62 -7.45
N ASN A 865 22.22 26.33 -6.89
CA ASN A 865 23.23 27.01 -7.68
C ASN A 865 24.25 26.00 -8.24
N THR A 866 23.98 25.49 -9.44
CA THR A 866 24.82 24.49 -10.12
C THR A 866 26.26 24.96 -10.31
N SER A 867 26.51 26.27 -10.45
CA SER A 867 27.88 26.82 -10.61
C SER A 867 28.76 26.70 -9.36
N SER A 868 28.17 26.39 -8.19
CA SER A 868 28.91 26.15 -6.94
C SER A 868 29.24 24.67 -6.70
N ILE A 869 28.67 23.75 -7.48
CA ILE A 869 28.86 22.30 -7.30
C ILE A 869 30.11 21.87 -8.07
N LYS A 870 31.14 21.41 -7.34
CA LYS A 870 32.44 21.00 -7.92
C LYS A 870 32.44 19.59 -8.54
N LEU A 871 31.32 18.87 -8.48
CA LEU A 871 31.20 17.47 -8.91
C LEU A 871 30.39 17.35 -10.22
N PRO A 872 31.02 16.95 -11.35
CA PRO A 872 30.36 16.87 -12.65
C PRO A 872 29.10 16.00 -12.69
N TYR A 873 29.07 14.92 -11.90
CA TYR A 873 27.93 14.01 -11.84
C TYR A 873 26.67 14.66 -11.26
N LEU A 874 26.79 15.41 -10.15
CA LEU A 874 25.65 16.08 -9.53
C LEU A 874 25.09 17.17 -10.44
N GLU A 875 25.96 17.97 -11.07
CA GLU A 875 25.56 19.00 -12.05
C GLU A 875 24.81 18.38 -13.26
N ALA A 876 25.39 17.33 -13.85
CA ALA A 876 24.76 16.62 -14.97
C ALA A 876 23.41 16.00 -14.57
N MET A 877 23.29 15.47 -13.36
CA MET A 877 22.03 14.89 -12.88
C MET A 877 20.97 15.92 -12.52
N LEU A 878 21.32 17.07 -11.94
CA LEU A 878 20.35 18.16 -11.71
C LEU A 878 19.81 18.71 -13.03
N THR A 879 20.66 18.87 -14.06
CA THR A 879 20.21 19.27 -15.39
C THR A 879 19.38 18.19 -16.10
N PHE A 880 19.68 16.91 -15.86
CA PHE A 880 18.86 15.78 -16.32
C PHE A 880 17.46 15.76 -15.67
N ILE A 881 17.34 16.04 -14.37
CA ILE A 881 16.05 16.01 -13.67
C ILE A 881 15.09 17.05 -14.26
N LYS A 882 15.57 18.29 -14.47
CA LYS A 882 14.83 19.38 -15.14
C LYS A 882 14.40 19.05 -16.57
N LEU A 883 15.13 18.13 -17.22
CA LEU A 883 14.80 17.63 -18.54
C LEU A 883 13.79 16.46 -18.47
N SER A 884 13.93 15.56 -17.48
CA SER A 884 13.08 14.38 -17.27
C SER A 884 11.60 14.70 -17.01
N ASP A 885 11.33 15.83 -16.38
CA ASP A 885 9.95 16.27 -16.09
C ASP A 885 9.19 16.61 -17.37
N LYS A 886 9.90 17.07 -18.41
CA LYS A 886 9.33 17.34 -19.74
C LYS A 886 9.07 16.08 -20.57
N PHE A 887 9.58 14.92 -20.13
CA PHE A 887 9.38 13.62 -20.77
C PHE A 887 8.33 12.75 -20.06
N SER A 888 7.96 13.10 -18.82
CA SER A 888 7.11 12.27 -17.99
C SER A 888 5.69 12.16 -18.56
N ASP A 889 5.15 13.24 -19.14
CA ASP A 889 3.80 13.23 -19.72
C ASP A 889 3.72 12.45 -21.05
N PRO A 890 4.59 12.64 -22.07
CA PRO A 890 4.58 11.81 -23.28
C PRO A 890 4.74 10.31 -23.00
N ILE A 891 5.66 9.93 -22.11
CA ILE A 891 5.88 8.52 -21.73
C ILE A 891 4.65 7.96 -21.00
N SER A 892 4.03 8.74 -20.10
CA SER A 892 2.81 8.34 -19.38
C SER A 892 1.61 8.21 -20.32
N GLN A 893 1.48 9.09 -21.32
CA GLN A 893 0.43 9.01 -22.33
C GLN A 893 0.62 7.77 -23.21
N ALA A 894 1.82 7.57 -23.74
CA ALA A 894 2.11 6.47 -24.65
C ALA A 894 1.95 5.07 -24.00
N THR A 895 2.27 4.94 -22.70
CA THR A 895 1.99 3.73 -21.91
C THR A 895 0.50 3.51 -21.61
N LYS A 896 -0.35 4.55 -21.68
CA LYS A 896 -1.80 4.46 -21.46
C LYS A 896 -2.62 4.27 -22.74
N SER A 897 -2.20 4.88 -23.85
CA SER A 897 -2.93 4.82 -25.13
C SER A 897 -2.52 3.63 -26.01
N GLN A 898 -1.36 3.01 -25.76
CA GLN A 898 -0.71 2.01 -26.62
C GLN A 898 -0.44 2.51 -28.07
N ARG A 899 -0.50 3.82 -28.29
CA ARG A 899 -0.26 4.49 -29.58
C ARG A 899 0.17 5.94 -29.34
N TYR A 900 1.24 6.37 -29.98
CA TYR A 900 1.79 7.73 -29.86
C TYR A 900 1.96 8.30 -31.27
N ASP A 901 1.11 9.26 -31.65
CA ASP A 901 1.01 9.79 -33.02
C ASP A 901 1.76 11.13 -33.23
N ASP A 902 2.64 11.55 -32.29
CA ASP A 902 3.40 12.81 -32.36
C ASP A 902 4.90 12.56 -32.60
N GLU A 903 5.23 12.29 -33.87
CA GLU A 903 6.59 12.02 -34.36
C GLU A 903 7.54 13.23 -34.19
N GLU A 904 7.02 14.46 -34.32
CA GLU A 904 7.81 15.69 -34.13
C GLU A 904 8.24 15.85 -32.66
N ALA A 905 7.34 15.60 -31.71
CA ALA A 905 7.69 15.61 -30.29
C ALA A 905 8.68 14.49 -29.93
N PHE A 906 8.58 13.30 -30.54
CA PHE A 906 9.57 12.23 -30.36
C PHE A 906 10.98 12.69 -30.78
N GLU A 907 11.15 13.21 -32.00
CA GLU A 907 12.47 13.63 -32.48
C GLU A 907 13.03 14.83 -31.70
N VAL A 908 12.17 15.79 -31.31
CA VAL A 908 12.59 16.91 -30.45
C VAL A 908 13.04 16.44 -29.06
N MET A 909 12.40 15.42 -28.48
CA MET A 909 12.84 14.82 -27.20
C MET A 909 14.16 14.04 -27.38
N ASN A 910 14.25 13.21 -28.41
CA ASN A 910 15.44 12.44 -28.75
C ASN A 910 16.67 13.35 -28.93
N PHE A 911 16.52 14.44 -29.70
CA PHE A 911 17.54 15.48 -29.86
C PHE A 911 17.93 16.13 -28.53
N ARG A 912 16.98 16.45 -27.65
CA ARG A 912 17.28 17.06 -26.34
C ARG A 912 18.07 16.13 -25.41
N ILE A 913 17.77 14.82 -25.40
CA ILE A 913 18.54 13.81 -24.66
C ILE A 913 19.96 13.75 -25.19
N GLU A 914 20.13 13.74 -26.52
CA GLU A 914 21.43 13.71 -27.16
C GLU A 914 22.27 14.97 -26.87
N GLN A 915 21.64 16.14 -26.87
CA GLN A 915 22.30 17.40 -26.47
C GLN A 915 22.71 17.40 -24.99
N TRP A 916 21.89 16.83 -24.10
CA TRP A 916 22.27 16.66 -22.70
C TRP A 916 23.45 15.69 -22.55
N ARG A 917 23.40 14.52 -23.22
CA ARG A 917 24.47 13.50 -23.22
C ARG A 917 25.81 14.08 -23.66
N LYS A 918 25.82 14.82 -24.77
CA LYS A 918 27.01 15.53 -25.30
C LYS A 918 27.57 16.55 -24.30
N ARG A 919 26.72 17.33 -23.63
CA ARG A 919 27.16 18.31 -22.61
C ARG A 919 27.69 17.64 -21.34
N ALA A 920 27.08 16.54 -20.91
CA ALA A 920 27.41 15.84 -19.68
C ALA A 920 28.68 14.96 -19.77
N VAL A 921 28.92 14.32 -20.92
CA VAL A 921 30.04 13.37 -21.11
C VAL A 921 31.22 13.98 -21.89
N ALA A 922 30.96 15.09 -22.60
CA ALA A 922 31.84 15.85 -23.52
C ALA A 922 32.22 15.11 -24.82
N ASP A 923 32.62 13.84 -24.75
CA ASP A 923 33.00 13.04 -25.92
C ASP A 923 32.34 11.64 -25.87
N PRO A 924 31.38 11.34 -26.75
CA PRO A 924 30.72 10.02 -26.81
C PRO A 924 31.65 8.89 -27.27
N SER A 925 32.73 9.19 -28.00
CA SER A 925 33.64 8.16 -28.55
C SER A 925 34.46 7.43 -27.48
N ILE A 926 34.55 8.03 -26.28
CA ILE A 926 35.23 7.46 -25.09
C ILE A 926 34.78 6.02 -24.79
N ILE A 927 33.50 5.69 -25.00
CA ILE A 927 32.99 4.34 -24.73
C ILE A 927 33.42 3.36 -25.84
N GLN A 928 33.43 3.80 -27.10
CA GLN A 928 33.95 3.01 -28.24
C GLN A 928 35.47 2.79 -28.13
N LEU A 929 36.21 3.77 -27.61
CA LEU A 929 37.63 3.65 -27.28
C LEU A 929 37.87 2.64 -26.16
N TRP A 930 37.04 2.66 -25.10
CA TRP A 930 37.13 1.67 -24.01
C TRP A 930 36.85 0.24 -24.47
N HIS A 931 35.87 0.02 -25.36
CA HIS A 931 35.65 -1.28 -26.01
C HIS A 931 36.86 -1.77 -26.83
N SER A 932 37.69 -0.86 -27.34
CA SER A 932 38.91 -1.18 -28.10
C SER A 932 40.17 -1.31 -27.22
N ASN A 933 40.17 -0.71 -26.02
CA ASN A 933 41.29 -0.76 -25.08
C ASN A 933 40.78 -0.62 -23.63
N PRO A 934 40.73 -1.73 -22.85
CA PRO A 934 40.28 -1.72 -21.46
C PRO A 934 41.07 -0.77 -20.54
N LEU A 935 42.33 -0.44 -20.86
CA LEU A 935 43.15 0.51 -20.09
C LEU A 935 42.70 1.97 -20.26
N SER A 936 41.83 2.27 -21.23
CA SER A 936 41.26 3.60 -21.46
C SER A 936 39.95 3.85 -20.71
N GLN A 937 39.69 3.09 -19.64
CA GLN A 937 38.44 3.12 -18.88
C GLN A 937 38.06 4.56 -18.44
N PRO A 938 36.87 5.05 -18.81
CA PRO A 938 36.39 6.34 -18.33
C PRO A 938 35.95 6.30 -16.86
N PRO A 939 35.97 7.47 -16.17
CA PRO A 939 35.42 7.59 -14.83
C PRO A 939 33.98 7.04 -14.73
N THR A 940 33.69 6.31 -13.67
CA THR A 940 32.44 5.56 -13.46
C THR A 940 31.18 6.40 -13.70
N TRP A 941 31.21 7.65 -13.24
CA TRP A 941 30.10 8.59 -13.43
C TRP A 941 29.81 8.90 -14.91
N LYS A 942 30.82 8.91 -15.81
CA LYS A 942 30.59 9.10 -17.25
C LYS A 942 29.86 7.91 -17.87
N ILE A 943 30.24 6.69 -17.48
CA ILE A 943 29.57 5.44 -17.91
C ILE A 943 28.10 5.49 -17.48
N LEU A 944 27.86 5.85 -16.21
CA LEU A 944 26.53 5.91 -15.60
C LEU A 944 25.64 7.00 -16.24
N LEU A 945 26.18 8.17 -16.56
CA LEU A 945 25.43 9.23 -17.27
C LEU A 945 25.10 8.84 -18.73
N ASN A 946 26.02 8.19 -19.44
CA ASN A 946 25.76 7.73 -20.80
C ASN A 946 24.65 6.66 -20.83
N LEU A 947 24.74 5.65 -19.96
CA LEU A 947 23.71 4.60 -19.84
C LEU A 947 22.34 5.16 -19.42
N ARG A 948 22.30 6.26 -18.66
CA ARG A 948 21.03 6.96 -18.34
C ARG A 948 20.40 7.65 -19.56
N ALA A 949 21.20 8.21 -20.47
CA ALA A 949 20.68 8.73 -21.74
C ALA A 949 20.03 7.60 -22.58
N GLU A 950 20.72 6.47 -22.70
CA GLU A 950 20.21 5.31 -23.46
C GLU A 950 19.01 4.65 -22.78
N SER A 951 18.95 4.60 -21.45
CA SER A 951 17.76 4.13 -20.73
C SER A 951 16.52 5.00 -21.01
N VAL A 952 16.64 6.34 -21.07
CA VAL A 952 15.49 7.19 -21.45
C VAL A 952 15.13 7.03 -22.93
N ARG A 953 16.12 6.94 -23.83
CA ARG A 953 15.87 6.64 -25.26
C ARG A 953 15.15 5.30 -25.43
N SER A 954 15.57 4.27 -24.69
CA SER A 954 14.92 2.96 -24.66
C SER A 954 13.44 3.05 -24.29
N LEU A 955 13.07 3.95 -23.37
CA LEU A 955 11.69 4.20 -22.97
C LEU A 955 10.90 5.01 -24.01
N LEU A 956 11.53 5.95 -24.72
CA LEU A 956 10.91 6.67 -25.84
C LEU A 956 10.66 5.77 -27.05
N PHE A 957 11.44 4.70 -27.26
CA PHE A 957 11.25 3.77 -28.37
C PHE A 957 10.06 2.80 -28.17
N LYS A 958 9.79 2.34 -26.94
CA LYS A 958 8.73 1.34 -26.64
C LYS A 958 7.36 1.61 -27.29
N PRO A 959 6.82 2.86 -27.29
CA PRO A 959 5.54 3.19 -27.92
C PRO A 959 5.41 2.81 -29.40
N HIS A 960 6.49 2.84 -30.16
CA HIS A 960 6.49 2.54 -31.59
C HIS A 960 6.38 1.03 -31.88
N PHE A 961 6.39 0.18 -30.86
CA PHE A 961 6.40 -1.28 -30.99
C PHE A 961 5.24 -1.98 -30.25
N PHE A 962 4.30 -1.23 -29.67
CA PHE A 962 3.08 -1.83 -29.10
C PHE A 962 2.12 -2.34 -30.19
N SER A 963 1.24 -3.28 -29.82
CA SER A 963 0.29 -3.99 -30.71
C SER A 963 -0.54 -3.11 -31.66
N LYS A 964 -0.75 -1.83 -31.32
CA LYS A 964 -1.56 -0.85 -32.11
C LYS A 964 -0.73 0.14 -32.95
N ALA A 965 0.60 -0.02 -33.00
CA ALA A 965 1.49 0.84 -33.78
C ALA A 965 1.39 0.59 -35.30
N ASP A 966 1.68 1.62 -36.11
CA ASP A 966 1.74 1.48 -37.57
C ASP A 966 3.05 0.80 -38.01
N VAL A 967 2.93 -0.35 -38.68
CA VAL A 967 4.06 -1.20 -39.06
C VAL A 967 5.09 -0.49 -39.95
N GLN A 968 4.69 0.48 -40.78
CA GLN A 968 5.65 1.21 -41.62
C GLN A 968 6.44 2.24 -40.80
N THR A 969 5.76 2.97 -39.92
CA THR A 969 6.38 3.93 -38.99
C THR A 969 7.24 3.23 -37.92
N SER A 970 6.89 2.00 -37.50
CA SER A 970 7.72 1.19 -36.61
C SER A 970 9.03 0.72 -37.26
N LYS A 971 9.03 0.47 -38.57
CA LYS A 971 10.21 -0.06 -39.29
C LYS A 971 11.41 0.88 -39.28
N GLN A 972 11.19 2.19 -39.41
CA GLN A 972 12.29 3.17 -39.36
C GLN A 972 12.99 3.21 -37.99
N TYR A 973 12.27 2.93 -36.91
CA TYR A 973 12.80 2.95 -35.55
C TYR A 973 13.37 1.60 -35.07
N LEU A 974 13.12 0.51 -35.80
CA LEU A 974 13.49 -0.86 -35.40
C LEU A 974 15.01 -1.01 -35.19
N ARG A 975 15.81 -0.54 -36.13
CA ARG A 975 17.28 -0.59 -36.03
C ARG A 975 17.82 0.28 -34.89
N PRO A 976 17.48 1.58 -34.77
CA PRO A 976 17.86 2.41 -33.63
C PRO A 976 17.49 1.82 -32.26
N ALA A 977 16.33 1.17 -32.14
CA ALA A 977 15.89 0.56 -30.88
C ALA A 977 16.73 -0.69 -30.51
N ILE A 978 17.11 -1.52 -31.49
CA ILE A 978 17.98 -2.69 -31.28
C ILE A 978 19.43 -2.25 -30.98
N GLU A 979 19.93 -1.18 -31.62
CA GLU A 979 21.24 -0.59 -31.31
C GLU A 979 21.28 -0.10 -29.85
N VAL A 980 20.25 0.60 -29.36
CA VAL A 980 20.15 1.03 -27.95
C VAL A 980 20.10 -0.15 -26.97
N LEU A 981 19.38 -1.22 -27.30
CA LEU A 981 19.33 -2.46 -26.51
C LEU A 981 20.73 -3.09 -26.42
N PHE A 982 21.41 -3.24 -27.55
CA PHE A 982 22.74 -3.84 -27.62
C PHE A 982 23.78 -3.01 -26.87
N ASP A 983 23.82 -1.69 -27.07
CA ASP A 983 24.79 -0.80 -26.42
C ASP A 983 24.69 -0.86 -24.89
N VAL A 984 23.48 -0.83 -24.33
CA VAL A 984 23.28 -0.92 -22.86
C VAL A 984 23.77 -2.27 -22.33
N CYS A 985 23.37 -3.38 -22.95
CA CYS A 985 23.80 -4.72 -22.53
C CYS A 985 25.32 -4.90 -22.67
N ASN A 986 25.90 -4.45 -23.79
CA ASN A 986 27.33 -4.58 -24.09
C ASN A 986 28.21 -3.75 -23.14
N VAL A 987 27.84 -2.49 -22.86
CA VAL A 987 28.58 -1.63 -21.92
C VAL A 987 28.54 -2.22 -20.51
N LEU A 988 27.39 -2.71 -20.05
CA LEU A 988 27.27 -3.35 -18.73
C LEU A 988 28.02 -4.69 -18.64
N TYR A 989 27.96 -5.50 -19.71
CA TYR A 989 28.68 -6.79 -19.78
C TYR A 989 30.19 -6.57 -19.71
N ASN A 990 30.73 -5.66 -20.51
CA ASN A 990 32.15 -5.29 -20.46
C ASN A 990 32.55 -4.70 -19.09
N LEU A 991 31.68 -3.93 -18.43
CA LEU A 991 31.95 -3.41 -17.09
C LEU A 991 32.12 -4.54 -16.06
N ASN A 992 31.31 -5.60 -16.14
CA ASN A 992 31.33 -6.74 -15.24
C ASN A 992 32.44 -7.79 -15.55
N THR A 993 32.90 -7.86 -16.79
CA THR A 993 33.98 -8.79 -17.20
C THR A 993 35.37 -8.18 -17.06
N THR A 994 35.52 -6.86 -17.27
CA THR A 994 36.81 -6.17 -17.18
C THR A 994 37.08 -5.54 -15.80
N THR A 995 36.04 -5.26 -15.00
CA THR A 995 36.17 -4.58 -13.69
C THR A 995 35.20 -5.14 -12.64
N ASP A 996 35.36 -4.73 -11.38
CA ASP A 996 34.44 -5.05 -10.28
C ASP A 996 33.36 -3.97 -10.05
N ILE A 997 33.40 -2.86 -10.79
CA ILE A 997 32.53 -1.69 -10.60
C ILE A 997 31.04 -2.03 -10.74
N TYR A 998 30.67 -2.85 -11.73
CA TYR A 998 29.28 -3.27 -11.92
C TYR A 998 28.72 -3.99 -10.68
N ARG A 999 29.55 -4.78 -9.99
CA ARG A 999 29.18 -5.54 -8.79
C ARG A 999 29.12 -4.63 -7.56
N LYS A 1000 30.15 -3.79 -7.37
CA LYS A 1000 30.23 -2.80 -6.28
C LYS A 1000 29.08 -1.79 -6.29
N GLN A 1001 28.75 -1.24 -7.46
CA GLN A 1001 27.76 -0.16 -7.65
C GLN A 1001 26.41 -0.63 -8.24
N GLN A 1002 26.10 -1.92 -8.13
CA GLN A 1002 24.96 -2.54 -8.80
C GLN A 1002 23.60 -1.80 -8.66
N PRO A 1003 23.21 -1.21 -7.51
CA PRO A 1003 21.94 -0.50 -7.37
C PRO A 1003 21.71 0.64 -8.38
N PHE A 1004 22.78 1.24 -8.91
CA PHE A 1004 22.69 2.29 -9.93
C PHE A 1004 22.56 1.75 -11.37
N TYR A 1005 22.98 0.51 -11.61
CA TYR A 1005 23.02 -0.11 -12.95
C TYR A 1005 21.86 -1.08 -13.20
N GLN A 1006 21.34 -1.75 -12.17
CA GLN A 1006 20.23 -2.71 -12.31
C GLN A 1006 18.95 -2.10 -12.93
N PRO A 1007 18.51 -0.86 -12.59
CA PRO A 1007 17.38 -0.23 -13.26
C PRO A 1007 17.61 0.05 -14.76
N LEU A 1008 18.87 0.26 -15.16
CA LEU A 1008 19.25 0.55 -16.54
C LEU A 1008 19.21 -0.72 -17.39
N LEU A 1009 19.70 -1.84 -16.85
CA LEU A 1009 19.55 -3.17 -17.46
C LEU A 1009 18.07 -3.54 -17.62
N ALA A 1010 17.29 -3.39 -16.54
CA ALA A 1010 15.84 -3.62 -16.55
C ALA A 1010 15.09 -2.79 -17.62
N SER A 1011 15.44 -1.51 -17.77
CA SER A 1011 14.88 -0.64 -18.82
C SER A 1011 15.13 -1.20 -20.22
N ALA A 1012 16.36 -1.63 -20.49
CA ALA A 1012 16.79 -2.19 -21.78
C ALA A 1012 16.15 -3.56 -22.06
N SER A 1013 16.19 -4.50 -21.11
CA SER A 1013 15.49 -5.79 -21.24
C SER A 1013 14.00 -5.60 -21.52
N GLY A 1014 13.37 -4.63 -20.86
CA GLY A 1014 11.99 -4.24 -21.13
C GLY A 1014 11.73 -3.71 -22.55
N LEU A 1015 12.73 -3.13 -23.24
CA LEU A 1015 12.61 -2.80 -24.66
C LEU A 1015 12.80 -4.05 -25.53
N GLY A 1016 13.73 -4.93 -25.17
CA GLY A 1016 13.93 -6.23 -25.81
C GLY A 1016 12.62 -7.04 -25.90
N PHE A 1017 11.87 -7.15 -24.79
CA PHE A 1017 10.60 -7.88 -24.78
C PHE A 1017 9.55 -7.29 -25.72
N VAL A 1018 9.40 -5.95 -25.75
CA VAL A 1018 8.45 -5.28 -26.66
C VAL A 1018 8.87 -5.45 -28.12
N LEU A 1019 10.18 -5.36 -28.42
CA LEU A 1019 10.72 -5.63 -29.75
C LEU A 1019 10.44 -7.07 -30.19
N THR A 1020 10.69 -8.07 -29.33
CA THR A 1020 10.40 -9.49 -29.64
C THR A 1020 8.91 -9.68 -29.95
N SER A 1021 8.02 -9.14 -29.10
CA SER A 1021 6.57 -9.24 -29.31
C SER A 1021 6.12 -8.57 -30.61
N PHE A 1022 6.67 -7.40 -30.96
CA PHE A 1022 6.37 -6.73 -32.22
C PHE A 1022 6.81 -7.55 -33.45
N LEU A 1023 8.00 -8.16 -33.40
CA LEU A 1023 8.54 -8.99 -34.48
C LEU A 1023 7.75 -10.29 -34.67
N GLU A 1024 7.28 -10.89 -33.58
CA GLU A 1024 6.40 -12.07 -33.61
C GLU A 1024 5.07 -11.76 -34.30
N HIS A 1025 4.37 -10.71 -33.89
CA HIS A 1025 3.08 -10.32 -34.45
C HIS A 1025 3.15 -9.90 -35.93
N ASN A 1026 4.31 -9.38 -36.37
CA ASN A 1026 4.51 -8.84 -37.72
C ASN A 1026 5.47 -9.68 -38.59
N ARG A 1027 5.66 -10.96 -38.22
CA ARG A 1027 6.55 -11.97 -38.87
C ARG A 1027 6.63 -11.82 -40.38
N SER A 1028 5.49 -11.91 -41.08
CA SER A 1028 5.42 -11.91 -42.55
C SER A 1028 5.75 -10.56 -43.21
N ALA A 1029 5.62 -9.45 -42.48
CA ALA A 1029 5.76 -8.09 -43.02
C ALA A 1029 7.11 -7.44 -42.70
N VAL A 1030 7.84 -7.94 -41.70
CA VAL A 1030 9.06 -7.30 -41.16
C VAL A 1030 10.31 -8.18 -41.32
N LEU A 1031 10.20 -9.52 -41.26
CA LEU A 1031 11.38 -10.40 -41.32
C LEU A 1031 12.09 -10.43 -42.68
N THR A 1032 11.38 -10.17 -43.76
CA THR A 1032 11.95 -10.00 -45.11
C THR A 1032 12.77 -8.71 -45.26
N THR A 1033 12.70 -7.80 -44.28
CA THR A 1033 13.40 -6.49 -44.27
C THR A 1033 14.48 -6.36 -43.19
N LEU A 1034 14.70 -7.40 -42.36
CA LEU A 1034 15.73 -7.41 -41.33
C LEU A 1034 17.05 -8.00 -41.84
N SER A 1035 18.16 -7.30 -41.61
CA SER A 1035 19.50 -7.85 -41.88
C SER A 1035 19.91 -8.85 -40.80
N THR A 1036 20.70 -9.85 -41.21
CA THR A 1036 21.30 -10.88 -40.33
C THR A 1036 22.06 -10.26 -39.14
N GLU A 1037 22.77 -9.16 -39.39
CA GLU A 1037 23.50 -8.38 -38.36
C GLU A 1037 22.60 -7.90 -37.21
N VAL A 1038 21.39 -7.42 -37.52
CA VAL A 1038 20.47 -6.84 -36.55
C VAL A 1038 19.80 -7.94 -35.71
N ALA A 1039 19.47 -9.07 -36.33
CA ALA A 1039 18.99 -10.25 -35.60
C ALA A 1039 20.06 -10.79 -34.63
N GLY A 1040 21.31 -10.90 -35.09
CA GLY A 1040 22.44 -11.32 -34.25
C GLY A 1040 22.76 -10.36 -33.10
N ALA A 1041 22.61 -9.05 -33.30
CA ALA A 1041 22.75 -8.06 -32.23
C ALA A 1041 21.68 -8.26 -31.13
N MET A 1042 20.43 -8.54 -31.53
CA MET A 1042 19.33 -8.80 -30.59
C MET A 1042 19.57 -10.07 -29.77
N GLY A 1043 20.01 -11.17 -30.38
CA GLY A 1043 20.38 -12.41 -29.67
C GLY A 1043 21.48 -12.21 -28.63
N ARG A 1044 22.61 -11.62 -29.03
CA ARG A 1044 23.72 -11.33 -28.10
C ARG A 1044 23.29 -10.40 -26.96
N SER A 1045 22.34 -9.50 -27.19
CA SER A 1045 21.80 -8.63 -26.14
C SER A 1045 21.08 -9.41 -25.03
N TYR A 1046 20.36 -10.48 -25.39
CA TYR A 1046 19.74 -11.39 -24.43
C TYR A 1046 20.78 -12.23 -23.69
N GLU A 1047 21.76 -12.82 -24.39
CA GLU A 1047 22.86 -13.58 -23.77
C GLU A 1047 23.61 -12.75 -22.71
N MET A 1048 23.99 -11.51 -23.06
CA MET A 1048 24.66 -10.58 -22.15
C MET A 1048 23.78 -10.21 -20.95
N ALA A 1049 22.49 -9.95 -21.16
CA ALA A 1049 21.55 -9.65 -20.07
C ALA A 1049 21.36 -10.84 -19.11
N VAL A 1050 21.27 -12.06 -19.63
CA VAL A 1050 21.18 -13.29 -18.83
C VAL A 1050 22.50 -13.56 -18.09
N ALA A 1051 23.65 -13.33 -18.71
CA ALA A 1051 24.95 -13.46 -18.04
C ALA A 1051 25.14 -12.44 -16.89
N LEU A 1052 24.69 -11.20 -17.09
CA LEU A 1052 24.67 -10.16 -16.04
C LEU A 1052 23.72 -10.52 -14.90
N ALA A 1053 22.50 -10.95 -15.22
CA ALA A 1053 21.51 -11.35 -14.23
C ALA A 1053 21.95 -12.58 -13.43
N THR A 1054 22.44 -13.64 -14.09
CA THR A 1054 22.90 -14.87 -13.41
C THR A 1054 24.17 -14.68 -12.61
N GLY A 1055 25.02 -13.71 -12.98
CA GLY A 1055 26.20 -13.29 -12.21
C GLY A 1055 25.89 -12.57 -10.90
N TYR A 1056 24.63 -12.19 -10.63
CA TYR A 1056 24.19 -11.57 -9.37
C TYR A 1056 23.70 -12.59 -8.32
N TYR A 1057 23.22 -13.76 -8.75
CA TYR A 1057 22.72 -14.82 -7.84
C TYR A 1057 23.82 -15.78 -7.33
N LYS A 1058 25.10 -15.45 -7.53
CA LYS A 1058 26.27 -16.26 -7.17
C LYS A 1058 27.27 -15.44 -6.38
#